data_AF-A0A2P6V8D5-F1
#
_entry.id   AF-A0A2P6V8D5-F1
#
_cell.length_a   1.000
_cell.length_b   1.000
_cell.length_c   1.000
_cell.angle_alpha   90.00
_cell.angle_beta   90.00
_cell.angle_gamma   90.00
#
_symmetry.space_group_name_H-M   'P 1'
#
loop_
_entity.id
_entity.type
_entity.pdbx_description
1 polymer ?
#
loop_
_entity_poly.entity_id
_entity_poly.type
_entity_poly.pdbx_seq_one_letter_code
_entity_poly.pdbx_strand_id
1 'polypeptide(L)'
;MVSLASPRVVAGSLGFAGGVMLYVVFTEIFSRKAFESFLEAGSSRAGAYRLATACFFGGILMTALLDACVHAIMHWAARHQHHRVAAHAASQAALVAAAAPQQQPAAAGEVALSMVDSSSRGRQLAARDASMAGCSGGGSEKDLESGEGSGDSRDSSSNSRKPIMVTRGQGSGRSARWVNAGVGEAACDIAPGTVVCVYGVCRGLAIALHNIPEGLATFVGALNNTKVGASIAAAIAIHNVPEGICVGMPIYYATGSKWKGFLWGSLTGMAEPVGGLLGYVVLHEQDPLSFGIVFGIVAGMMVYVSVKELLPSAFRFDPKDSVVSTSVLVGMGVMAVSLVLFTLLNGNVGRQTWEWDPEAGTPEERARVEELRAQFTKNRLTQKSSADELLRMQCEGRRRLGPFTVPADGASGSSAPRADTVAVALRNGMSFYEGLQADDGHWPGDYGGPMFLMPGMVIALHTTEHLEKVLSPQHRAEMVRYLHNHQNADGGYGLHIEGTSTMFGTALSYVTLRLLGVGPDAAGMAEAREWMHSRGGAHHITSWGKFWLAVLGVYSWDGLNPMPPEMWLLPYSGWTGIGWAHPGRFWCHCRMVYLPMSYAYGRRATAPPSPLTEALRQELYPLPYGQINWNKARNACAKEDLYYPHPLIQDVLWWTLYQAEPLLLGSRLRNRALKECMKHIHYEDENTRYVDIGPVNKVLNMLCCWLEDPDSEAFKRHLPRLFDYLWVAEDGMKMQGYNGSQLWDTAFAVQAIAATGRLAKEFSSCLRNAHDYIEKSQVVEEAQQPLSEYYRHISKGAWPFSSRDHGWPISDCSSEGLKAALTLAQMDSKLVGPPIPTARLEDCVNVILSYQNSDGGWATYENKRSFEILETINPSETFGEIVVDYNHVECSTACITALTAFRRRHPEHRSAEISTSLKRGLKYLKSIQRKDGSWYGNWGVCFTYATWFGCEALAAMDEGVANSVCARSAAAFLLGKQRADGGWGESYLSCQDKVYSQLPGDKSHAVNTAWALLALLAAGYHEVDRKPLDAAARCLIRLQEAGGDWPQQHISGVFNRNCMITYANYRNIFPIWALGEYRSKVLGQK
;
A
#
# COMPACT_ATOMS: atom_id res chain seq x y z
N MET A 1 6.78 26.97 29.80
CA MET A 1 5.55 27.59 29.24
C MET A 1 4.86 28.54 30.23
N VAL A 2 4.65 28.17 31.50
CA VAL A 2 4.02 29.06 32.51
C VAL A 2 4.72 30.43 32.66
N SER A 3 6.04 30.52 32.43
CA SER A 3 6.80 31.78 32.43
C SER A 3 6.65 32.64 31.15
N LEU A 4 5.99 32.13 30.12
CA LEU A 4 5.83 32.75 28.79
C LEU A 4 4.36 33.09 28.46
N ALA A 5 3.41 32.71 29.32
CA ALA A 5 1.99 32.81 29.04
C ALA A 5 1.44 34.23 29.30
N SER A 6 1.07 34.94 28.23
CA SER A 6 0.24 36.15 28.30
C SER A 6 -1.25 35.78 28.12
N PRO A 7 -2.22 36.62 28.54
CA PRO A 7 -3.64 36.37 28.29
C PRO A 7 -3.97 36.06 26.82
N ARG A 8 -3.27 36.72 25.89
CA ARG A 8 -3.41 36.47 24.44
C ARG A 8 -2.89 35.09 24.04
N VAL A 9 -1.77 34.64 24.60
CA VAL A 9 -1.22 33.29 24.33
C VAL A 9 -2.18 32.21 24.85
N VAL A 10 -2.77 32.41 26.04
CA VAL A 10 -3.76 31.50 26.61
C VAL A 10 -5.03 31.47 25.76
N ALA A 11 -5.55 32.64 25.37
CA ALA A 11 -6.73 32.75 24.51
C ALA A 11 -6.53 32.08 23.15
N GLY A 12 -5.40 32.34 22.49
CA GLY A 12 -5.06 31.72 21.20
C GLY A 12 -4.85 30.20 21.31
N SER A 13 -4.20 29.73 22.39
CA SER A 13 -3.99 28.29 22.63
C SER A 13 -5.30 27.54 22.85
N LEU A 14 -6.23 28.12 23.61
CA LEU A 14 -7.57 27.58 23.84
C LEU A 14 -8.42 27.58 22.57
N GLY A 15 -8.38 28.66 21.78
CA GLY A 15 -9.05 28.73 20.48
C GLY A 15 -8.52 27.66 19.52
N PHE A 16 -7.20 27.52 19.42
CA PHE A 16 -6.55 26.48 18.61
C PHE A 16 -6.98 25.07 19.02
N ALA A 17 -6.94 24.75 20.31
CA ALA A 17 -7.40 23.45 20.84
C ALA A 17 -8.87 23.18 20.50
N GLY A 18 -9.77 24.16 20.71
CA GLY A 18 -11.18 24.04 20.36
C GLY A 18 -11.40 23.79 18.86
N GLY A 19 -10.61 24.43 17.99
CA GLY A 19 -10.64 24.19 16.54
C GLY A 19 -10.20 22.77 16.16
N VAL A 20 -9.07 22.30 16.71
CA VAL A 20 -8.57 20.92 16.52
C VAL A 20 -9.64 19.91 16.94
N MET A 21 -10.22 20.08 18.13
CA MET A 21 -11.19 19.16 18.71
C MET A 21 -12.47 19.07 17.88
N LEU A 22 -13.03 20.22 17.48
CA LEU A 22 -14.22 20.25 16.62
C LEU A 22 -13.98 19.59 15.26
N TYR A 23 -12.81 19.83 14.64
CA TYR A 23 -12.49 19.24 13.35
C TYR A 23 -12.41 17.71 13.43
N VAL A 24 -11.64 17.17 14.40
CA VAL A 24 -11.46 15.72 14.60
C VAL A 24 -12.79 15.03 14.90
N VAL A 25 -13.65 15.65 15.71
CA VAL A 25 -14.95 15.08 16.03
C VAL A 25 -15.81 14.94 14.78
N PHE A 26 -15.98 16.00 13.98
CA PHE A 26 -16.90 15.95 12.84
C PHE A 26 -16.35 15.19 11.64
N THR A 27 -15.03 15.11 11.44
CA THR A 27 -14.42 14.47 10.26
C THR A 27 -14.01 13.02 10.49
N GLU A 28 -13.60 12.65 11.70
CA GLU A 28 -12.99 11.34 11.97
C GLU A 28 -13.81 10.53 12.98
N ILE A 29 -14.22 11.12 14.12
CA ILE A 29 -14.90 10.34 15.17
C ILE A 29 -16.37 10.09 14.84
N PHE A 30 -17.12 11.14 14.51
CA PHE A 30 -18.57 11.03 14.26
C PHE A 30 -18.90 10.50 12.87
N SER A 31 -18.40 11.16 11.82
CA SER A 31 -18.81 10.88 10.43
C SER A 31 -18.20 9.61 9.85
N ARG A 32 -17.04 9.20 10.37
CA ARG A 32 -16.33 8.02 9.92
C ARG A 32 -16.45 6.89 10.93
N LYS A 33 -15.78 6.98 12.09
CA LYS A 33 -15.68 5.86 13.03
C LYS A 33 -17.00 5.39 13.62
N ALA A 34 -17.79 6.29 14.20
CA ALA A 34 -19.08 5.92 14.79
C ALA A 34 -20.02 5.35 13.71
N PHE A 35 -20.05 5.99 12.55
CA PHE A 35 -20.87 5.59 11.42
C PHE A 35 -20.47 4.22 10.83
N GLU A 36 -19.19 4.02 10.52
CA GLU A 36 -18.63 2.76 10.01
C GLU A 36 -18.82 1.61 11.01
N SER A 37 -18.61 1.85 12.31
CA SER A 37 -18.82 0.82 13.34
C SER A 37 -20.28 0.33 13.39
N PHE A 38 -21.26 1.23 13.20
CA PHE A 38 -22.67 0.82 13.10
C PHE A 38 -23.01 0.10 11.79
N LEU A 39 -22.33 0.43 10.67
CA LEU A 39 -22.45 -0.32 9.41
C LEU A 39 -21.91 -1.74 9.56
N GLU A 40 -20.73 -1.88 10.18
CA GLU A 40 -20.10 -3.17 10.48
C GLU A 40 -20.94 -4.00 11.45
N ALA A 41 -21.67 -3.35 12.37
CA ALA A 41 -22.66 -3.98 13.23
C ALA A 41 -23.95 -4.42 12.50
N GLY A 42 -24.02 -4.30 11.17
CA GLY A 42 -25.14 -4.74 10.34
C GLY A 42 -26.27 -3.71 10.16
N SER A 43 -26.07 -2.44 10.56
CA SER A 43 -27.08 -1.40 10.33
C SER A 43 -27.09 -0.94 8.87
N SER A 44 -28.28 -0.72 8.30
CA SER A 44 -28.40 0.00 7.02
C SER A 44 -27.75 1.39 7.10
N ARG A 45 -27.32 1.95 5.98
CA ARG A 45 -26.69 3.29 5.91
C ARG A 45 -27.51 4.39 6.61
N ALA A 46 -28.83 4.36 6.42
CA ALA A 46 -29.74 5.28 7.11
C ALA A 46 -29.88 4.95 8.62
N GLY A 47 -29.84 3.66 8.99
CA GLY A 47 -29.85 3.20 10.37
C GLY A 47 -28.59 3.60 11.15
N ALA A 48 -27.41 3.37 10.57
CA ALA A 48 -26.13 3.74 11.14
C ALA A 48 -26.03 5.24 11.41
N TYR A 49 -26.49 6.07 10.45
CA TYR A 49 -26.56 7.52 10.65
C TYR A 49 -27.44 7.89 11.84
N ARG A 50 -28.67 7.33 11.91
CA ARG A 50 -29.59 7.61 13.03
C ARG A 50 -29.02 7.21 14.38
N LEU A 51 -28.40 6.04 14.47
CA LEU A 51 -27.80 5.53 15.71
C LEU A 51 -26.59 6.37 16.13
N ALA A 52 -25.69 6.68 15.19
CA ALA A 52 -24.56 7.57 15.45
C ALA A 52 -25.02 8.95 15.95
N THR A 53 -26.04 9.54 15.31
CA THR A 53 -26.64 10.81 15.73
C THR A 53 -27.27 10.70 17.13
N ALA A 54 -27.99 9.61 17.42
CA ALA A 54 -28.60 9.40 18.74
C ALA A 54 -27.55 9.31 19.84
N CYS A 55 -26.49 8.53 19.63
CA CYS A 55 -25.37 8.40 20.56
C CYS A 55 -24.62 9.73 20.74
N PHE A 56 -24.44 10.50 19.67
CA PHE A 56 -23.85 11.83 19.72
C PHE A 56 -24.62 12.79 20.64
N PHE A 57 -25.94 12.91 20.47
CA PHE A 57 -26.73 13.74 21.38
C PHE A 57 -26.84 13.14 22.79
N GLY A 58 -26.78 11.81 22.92
CA GLY A 58 -26.65 11.13 24.20
C GLY A 58 -25.39 11.54 24.96
N GLY A 59 -24.25 11.63 24.27
CA GLY A 59 -22.99 12.12 24.82
C GLY A 59 -23.05 13.57 25.28
N ILE A 60 -23.68 14.46 24.49
CA ILE A 60 -23.92 15.86 24.87
C ILE A 60 -24.73 15.94 26.18
N LEU A 61 -25.85 15.20 26.25
CA LEU A 61 -26.71 15.18 27.41
C LEU A 61 -25.98 14.63 28.64
N MET A 62 -25.21 13.56 28.47
CA MET A 62 -24.43 12.95 29.54
C MET A 62 -23.42 13.93 30.14
N THR A 63 -22.66 14.65 29.29
CA THR A 63 -21.72 15.66 29.78
C THR A 63 -22.44 16.83 30.44
N ALA A 64 -23.60 17.26 29.93
CA ALA A 64 -24.40 18.31 30.56
C ALA A 64 -24.89 17.93 31.97
N LEU A 65 -25.28 16.68 32.17
CA LEU A 65 -25.68 16.16 33.48
C LEU A 65 -24.49 16.05 34.44
N LEU A 66 -23.35 15.57 33.96
CA LEU A 66 -22.11 15.52 34.74
C LEU A 66 -21.68 16.92 35.19
N ASP A 67 -21.70 17.89 34.27
CA ASP A 67 -21.41 19.29 34.55
C ASP A 67 -22.36 19.90 35.59
N ALA A 68 -23.66 19.60 35.51
CA ALA A 68 -24.63 20.00 36.51
C ALA A 68 -24.37 19.36 37.89
N CYS A 69 -23.97 18.08 37.92
CA CYS A 69 -23.61 17.38 39.15
C CYS A 69 -22.36 17.98 39.80
N VAL A 70 -21.33 18.29 39.01
CA VAL A 70 -20.12 18.97 39.50
C VAL A 70 -20.48 20.33 40.09
N HIS A 71 -21.30 21.14 39.39
CA HIS A 71 -21.78 22.42 39.92
C HIS A 71 -22.59 22.26 41.22
N ALA A 72 -23.43 21.22 41.34
CA ALA A 72 -24.19 20.94 42.55
C ALA A 72 -23.28 20.53 43.73
N ILE A 73 -22.29 19.68 43.48
CA ILE A 73 -21.27 19.29 44.46
C ILE A 73 -20.45 20.51 44.88
N MET A 74 -20.09 21.40 43.95
CA MET A 74 -19.39 22.65 44.25
C MET A 74 -20.24 23.59 45.11
N HIS A 75 -21.53 23.76 44.81
CA HIS A 75 -22.45 24.53 45.63
C HIS A 75 -22.67 23.92 47.02
N TRP A 76 -22.59 22.59 47.15
CA TRP A 76 -22.65 21.88 48.43
C TRP A 76 -21.36 22.06 49.23
N ALA A 77 -20.19 21.90 48.60
CA ALA A 77 -18.88 22.07 49.22
C ALA A 77 -18.66 23.52 49.70
N ALA A 78 -19.06 24.51 48.89
CA ALA A 78 -19.04 25.92 49.29
C ALA A 78 -19.91 26.17 50.53
N ARG A 79 -21.13 25.62 50.58
CA ARG A 79 -22.03 25.72 51.75
C ARG A 79 -21.46 25.08 53.02
N HIS A 80 -20.78 23.93 52.92
CA HIS A 80 -20.15 23.30 54.08
C HIS A 80 -18.86 23.99 54.55
N GLN A 81 -18.12 24.65 53.66
CA GLN A 81 -16.95 25.44 54.02
C GLN A 81 -17.36 26.69 54.81
N HIS A 82 -18.48 27.33 54.47
CA HIS A 82 -19.08 28.40 55.28
C HIS A 82 -19.47 27.94 56.69
N HIS A 83 -20.01 26.72 56.87
CA HIS A 83 -20.33 26.17 58.19
C HIS A 83 -19.09 25.84 59.04
N ARG A 84 -17.99 25.37 58.43
CA ARG A 84 -16.73 25.11 59.15
C ARG A 84 -16.00 26.38 59.58
N VAL A 85 -16.01 27.42 58.73
CA VAL A 85 -15.41 28.72 59.07
C VAL A 85 -16.24 29.46 60.14
N ALA A 86 -17.58 29.37 60.09
CA ALA A 86 -18.46 29.90 61.14
C ALA A 86 -18.28 29.17 62.48
N ALA A 87 -18.12 27.83 62.47
CA ALA A 87 -17.83 27.06 63.67
C ALA A 87 -16.44 27.36 64.27
N HIS A 88 -15.45 27.66 63.42
CA HIS A 88 -14.10 28.02 63.88
C HIS A 88 -14.02 29.45 64.43
N ALA A 89 -14.76 30.40 63.83
CA ALA A 89 -14.91 31.76 64.33
C ALA A 89 -15.67 31.81 65.68
N ALA A 90 -16.70 30.98 65.86
CA ALA A 90 -17.41 30.83 67.14
C ALA A 90 -16.52 30.20 68.23
N SER A 91 -15.64 29.26 67.85
CA SER A 91 -14.62 28.66 68.73
C SER A 91 -13.53 29.65 69.15
N GLN A 92 -13.07 30.54 68.27
CA GLN A 92 -12.09 31.59 68.60
C GLN A 92 -12.71 32.71 69.46
N ALA A 93 -13.97 33.10 69.22
CA ALA A 93 -14.68 34.07 70.04
C ALA A 93 -14.90 33.57 71.49
N ALA A 94 -15.17 32.27 71.67
CA ALA A 94 -15.29 31.63 72.98
C ALA A 94 -13.95 31.54 73.75
N LEU A 95 -12.82 31.43 73.06
CA LEU A 95 -11.47 31.41 73.64
C LEU A 95 -10.99 32.80 74.09
N VAL A 96 -11.43 33.87 73.42
CA VAL A 96 -11.10 35.26 73.78
C VAL A 96 -11.97 35.77 74.94
N ALA A 97 -13.21 35.29 75.06
CA ALA A 97 -14.12 35.63 76.17
C ALA A 97 -13.73 35.01 77.52
N ALA A 98 -12.87 33.99 77.55
CA ALA A 98 -12.45 33.27 78.76
C ALA A 98 -11.22 33.88 79.48
N ALA A 99 -10.64 34.99 78.99
CA ALA A 99 -9.37 35.53 79.48
C ALA A 99 -9.40 36.99 80.00
N ALA A 100 -10.58 37.59 80.20
CA ALA A 100 -10.69 38.95 80.74
C ALA A 100 -11.21 38.95 82.19
N PRO A 101 -10.50 39.56 83.18
CA PRO A 101 -10.96 39.65 84.57
C PRO A 101 -12.19 40.54 84.74
N GLN A 102 -13.08 40.09 85.62
CA GLN A 102 -14.27 40.79 86.10
C GLN A 102 -13.94 42.10 86.83
N GLN A 103 -14.69 43.16 86.50
CA GLN A 103 -15.10 44.16 87.49
C GLN A 103 -16.62 44.37 87.38
N GLN A 104 -17.22 44.32 88.56
CA GLN A 104 -18.64 44.31 88.94
C GLN A 104 -18.78 45.45 90.01
N PRO A 105 -19.97 45.83 90.49
CA PRO A 105 -21.14 46.41 89.82
C PRO A 105 -21.63 47.68 90.57
N ALA A 106 -22.91 48.01 90.34
CA ALA A 106 -23.81 48.95 91.06
C ALA A 106 -23.92 50.34 90.43
N ALA A 107 -25.09 50.94 90.22
CA ALA A 107 -26.46 50.64 90.64
C ALA A 107 -27.39 51.20 89.54
N ALA A 108 -28.36 50.44 89.01
CA ALA A 108 -29.74 50.37 89.51
C ALA A 108 -30.40 51.77 89.67
N GLY A 109 -31.24 52.10 88.70
CA GLY A 109 -32.15 53.24 88.68
C GLY A 109 -33.42 52.83 87.95
N GLU A 110 -34.37 52.38 88.76
CA GLU A 110 -35.72 51.90 88.47
C GLU A 110 -36.62 52.96 87.78
N VAL A 111 -37.40 52.57 86.76
CA VAL A 111 -38.81 52.11 86.78
C VAL A 111 -39.83 53.26 86.72
N ALA A 112 -40.61 53.28 85.64
CA ALA A 112 -42.05 53.61 85.56
C ALA A 112 -42.38 53.75 84.05
N LEU A 113 -42.73 52.66 83.37
CA LEU A 113 -44.10 52.20 83.09
C LEU A 113 -44.96 53.24 82.34
N SER A 114 -44.80 53.20 81.02
CA SER A 114 -45.81 53.63 80.06
C SER A 114 -45.78 52.67 78.87
N MET A 115 -46.94 52.08 78.57
CA MET A 115 -47.17 51.21 77.43
C MET A 115 -47.40 52.09 76.20
N VAL A 116 -46.75 51.77 75.09
CA VAL A 116 -46.95 52.45 73.80
C VAL A 116 -47.44 51.45 72.76
N ASP A 117 -48.69 51.66 72.41
CA ASP A 117 -49.35 51.53 71.10
C ASP A 117 -48.44 51.19 69.91
N SER A 118 -48.70 50.16 69.11
CA SER A 118 -49.89 49.76 68.33
C SER A 118 -50.07 50.49 66.99
N SER A 119 -49.89 49.69 65.94
CA SER A 119 -50.78 49.45 64.80
C SER A 119 -51.62 50.58 64.16
N SER A 120 -51.65 50.48 62.82
CA SER A 120 -52.77 50.85 61.92
C SER A 120 -52.90 52.36 61.64
N ARG A 121 -53.42 52.85 60.51
CA ARG A 121 -54.39 52.33 59.53
C ARG A 121 -54.47 53.34 58.36
N GLY A 122 -54.88 52.88 57.18
CA GLY A 122 -55.41 53.75 56.11
C GLY A 122 -55.15 53.20 54.72
N ARG A 123 -55.80 52.10 54.33
CA ARG A 123 -56.98 52.06 53.42
C ARG A 123 -56.77 52.71 52.05
N GLN A 124 -56.79 51.88 50.99
CA GLN A 124 -57.64 51.94 49.77
C GLN A 124 -56.97 51.02 48.72
N LEU A 125 -57.61 49.93 48.27
CA LEU A 125 -58.59 49.83 47.16
C LEU A 125 -58.01 50.06 45.75
N ALA A 126 -58.23 49.04 44.91
CA ALA A 126 -58.35 49.07 43.44
C ALA A 126 -57.06 49.28 42.60
N ALA A 127 -56.93 48.80 41.37
CA ALA A 127 -57.57 47.76 40.55
C ALA A 127 -56.88 47.79 39.17
N ARG A 128 -57.00 46.68 38.42
CA ARG A 128 -57.14 46.60 36.94
C ARG A 128 -55.94 46.74 35.99
N ASP A 129 -55.81 45.65 35.22
CA ASP A 129 -55.94 45.50 33.77
C ASP A 129 -54.90 46.06 32.77
N ALA A 130 -54.50 45.11 31.91
CA ALA A 130 -54.24 45.19 30.45
C ALA A 130 -53.01 46.02 30.00
N SER A 131 -52.20 45.63 29.01
CA SER A 131 -52.38 44.98 27.70
C SER A 131 -50.95 44.66 27.17
N MET A 132 -50.65 43.60 26.41
CA MET A 132 -50.97 43.26 25.01
C MET A 132 -50.52 44.27 23.93
N ALA A 133 -49.81 43.72 22.92
CA ALA A 133 -49.48 44.25 21.58
C ALA A 133 -48.46 45.41 21.52
N GLY A 134 -47.61 45.57 20.51
CA GLY A 134 -47.45 44.92 19.21
C GLY A 134 -46.75 45.90 18.24
N CYS A 135 -46.05 45.33 17.25
CA CYS A 135 -45.71 45.87 15.92
C CYS A 135 -44.76 47.08 15.72
N SER A 136 -43.82 46.86 14.78
CA SER A 136 -43.38 47.75 13.68
C SER A 136 -42.68 49.07 14.03
N GLY A 137 -41.73 49.62 13.28
CA GLY A 137 -41.15 49.33 11.96
C GLY A 137 -40.51 50.62 11.41
N GLY A 138 -39.56 50.48 10.48
CA GLY A 138 -39.00 51.55 9.62
C GLY A 138 -38.01 52.51 10.30
N GLY A 139 -36.98 53.08 9.67
CA GLY A 139 -36.49 53.14 8.28
C GLY A 139 -35.24 54.05 8.28
N SER A 140 -34.24 53.77 7.43
CA SER A 140 -33.61 54.65 6.40
C SER A 140 -32.87 55.91 6.93
N GLU A 141 -31.72 56.40 6.46
CA GLU A 141 -31.05 56.62 5.15
C GLU A 141 -29.51 56.74 5.42
N LYS A 142 -28.56 56.30 4.57
CA LYS A 142 -27.94 56.99 3.39
C LYS A 142 -27.38 58.40 3.73
N ASP A 143 -26.13 58.82 3.46
CA ASP A 143 -25.38 58.81 2.19
C ASP A 143 -23.85 59.16 2.33
N LEU A 144 -23.09 58.67 1.33
CA LEU A 144 -21.95 59.18 0.52
C LEU A 144 -20.80 60.12 1.01
N GLU A 145 -19.59 59.75 0.51
CA GLU A 145 -18.43 60.55 0.00
C GLU A 145 -17.66 61.46 0.99
N SER A 146 -16.35 61.72 0.93
CA SER A 146 -15.24 61.73 -0.07
C SER A 146 -13.91 61.80 0.75
N GLY A 147 -12.74 61.24 0.39
CA GLY A 147 -11.83 61.69 -0.66
C GLY A 147 -10.52 62.28 -0.08
N GLU A 148 -9.36 61.70 -0.47
CA GLU A 148 -7.98 62.24 -0.54
C GLU A 148 -7.27 62.73 0.77
N GLY A 149 -5.94 62.63 0.97
CA GLY A 149 -4.80 62.19 0.18
C GLY A 149 -3.47 62.60 0.86
N SER A 150 -2.35 61.95 0.49
CA SER A 150 -0.92 62.35 0.65
C SER A 150 -0.34 62.52 2.08
N GLY A 151 0.93 62.20 2.40
CA GLY A 151 2.10 61.75 1.66
C GLY A 151 3.34 61.73 2.59
N ASP A 152 4.39 61.01 2.16
CA ASP A 152 5.85 61.19 2.42
C ASP A 152 6.39 61.40 3.86
N SER A 153 7.57 60.94 4.29
CA SER A 153 8.75 60.32 3.66
C SER A 153 9.81 60.04 4.76
N ARG A 154 10.78 59.16 4.44
CA ARG A 154 12.22 59.17 4.86
C ARG A 154 12.56 58.96 6.35
N ASP A 155 13.70 58.40 6.77
CA ASP A 155 14.85 57.71 6.16
C ASP A 155 15.70 57.14 7.32
N SER A 156 16.38 56.01 7.11
CA SER A 156 17.76 55.68 7.58
C SER A 156 18.09 55.74 9.11
N SER A 157 19.08 55.09 9.72
CA SER A 157 20.18 54.21 9.34
C SER A 157 20.84 53.63 10.61
N SER A 158 21.35 52.40 10.46
CA SER A 158 22.63 51.85 10.96
C SER A 158 23.06 51.83 12.45
N ASN A 159 23.34 50.59 12.91
CA ASN A 159 24.56 50.10 13.56
C ASN A 159 25.14 50.77 14.84
N SER A 160 25.23 50.01 15.94
CA SER A 160 26.45 49.25 16.33
C SER A 160 26.55 48.93 17.85
N ARG A 161 27.01 47.70 18.12
CA ARG A 161 27.72 47.09 19.27
C ARG A 161 27.79 47.79 20.66
N LYS A 162 27.31 47.06 21.69
CA LYS A 162 27.90 46.66 23.02
C LYS A 162 28.68 47.71 23.88
N PRO A 163 28.95 47.45 25.19
CA PRO A 163 28.18 46.93 26.33
C PRO A 163 28.45 47.79 27.62
N ILE A 164 28.35 47.20 28.84
CA ILE A 164 28.71 47.71 30.20
C ILE A 164 27.51 48.35 30.95
N MET A 165 27.26 48.27 32.27
CA MET A 165 27.51 47.35 33.42
C MET A 165 26.93 48.10 34.65
N VAL A 166 26.04 47.48 35.45
CA VAL A 166 25.75 47.78 36.89
C VAL A 166 25.19 49.20 37.21
N THR A 167 23.99 49.34 37.79
CA THR A 167 23.78 49.30 39.25
C THR A 167 22.32 49.01 39.68
N ARG A 168 22.22 48.43 40.87
CA ARG A 168 21.03 48.10 41.67
C ARG A 168 20.26 49.35 42.11
N GLY A 169 18.93 49.25 42.14
CA GLY A 169 18.03 50.12 42.90
C GLY A 169 16.67 49.47 43.10
N GLN A 170 16.39 49.01 44.32
CA GLN A 170 15.11 48.44 44.77
C GLN A 170 14.03 49.52 44.88
N GLY A 171 12.76 49.17 44.65
CA GLY A 171 11.64 49.87 45.28
C GLY A 171 10.33 49.89 44.50
N SER A 172 9.28 49.38 45.15
CA SER A 172 7.84 49.55 44.90
C SER A 172 7.18 48.69 43.81
N GLY A 173 6.31 47.79 44.28
CA GLY A 173 5.36 47.05 43.46
C GLY A 173 4.16 47.92 43.05
N ARG A 174 3.62 47.62 41.87
CA ARG A 174 2.27 48.03 41.47
C ARG A 174 1.43 46.76 41.27
N SER A 175 0.42 46.60 42.12
CA SER A 175 -0.64 45.62 41.96
C SER A 175 -1.54 46.03 40.78
N ALA A 176 -1.76 45.13 39.82
CA ALA A 176 -2.82 45.29 38.83
C ALA A 176 -4.15 44.78 39.42
N ARG A 177 -5.11 45.69 39.57
CA ARG A 177 -6.51 45.44 39.96
C ARG A 177 -7.22 44.66 38.84
N TRP A 178 -7.85 43.54 39.18
CA TRP A 178 -8.84 42.86 38.33
C TRP A 178 -10.25 43.26 38.78
N VAL A 179 -11.08 43.62 37.82
CA VAL A 179 -12.46 44.10 38.01
C VAL A 179 -13.38 42.90 38.28
N ASN A 180 -14.01 42.89 39.46
CA ASN A 180 -15.12 42.01 39.81
C ASN A 180 -16.41 42.53 39.14
N ALA A 181 -17.12 41.66 38.43
CA ALA A 181 -18.51 41.89 38.04
C ALA A 181 -19.35 40.67 38.41
N GLY A 182 -20.30 40.87 39.34
CA GLY A 182 -21.49 40.03 39.48
C GLY A 182 -21.54 39.00 40.62
N VAL A 183 -21.40 39.41 41.89
CA VAL A 183 -22.09 38.76 43.02
C VAL A 183 -22.53 39.85 44.00
N GLY A 184 -23.82 39.88 44.32
CA GLY A 184 -24.43 40.85 45.23
C GLY A 184 -23.86 40.81 46.64
N GLU A 185 -23.95 41.95 47.31
CA GLU A 185 -23.48 42.21 48.68
C GLU A 185 -24.08 41.23 49.70
N ALA A 186 -23.25 40.32 50.20
CA ALA A 186 -23.19 39.86 51.61
C ALA A 186 -22.29 38.61 51.71
N ALA A 187 -20.96 38.78 51.79
CA ALA A 187 -20.06 37.73 52.29
C ALA A 187 -18.75 38.32 52.83
N CYS A 188 -18.43 37.95 54.07
CA CYS A 188 -17.25 38.32 54.86
C CYS A 188 -15.90 38.16 54.16
N ASP A 189 -14.94 38.96 54.63
CA ASP A 189 -13.50 38.96 54.31
C ASP A 189 -12.88 37.54 54.25
N ILE A 190 -12.61 37.06 53.04
CA ILE A 190 -11.72 35.94 52.76
C ILE A 190 -10.56 36.48 51.91
N ALA A 191 -9.32 36.16 52.29
CA ALA A 191 -8.13 36.61 51.57
C ALA A 191 -8.21 36.23 50.06
N PRO A 192 -7.98 37.19 49.12
CA PRO A 192 -8.23 36.98 47.68
C PRO A 192 -7.51 35.77 47.08
N GLY A 193 -6.34 35.38 47.60
CA GLY A 193 -5.60 34.19 47.13
C GLY A 193 -6.29 32.85 47.42
N THR A 194 -7.13 32.77 48.45
CA THR A 194 -7.82 31.52 48.84
C THR A 194 -9.00 31.23 47.91
N VAL A 195 -9.73 32.26 47.49
CA VAL A 195 -10.86 32.15 46.55
C VAL A 195 -10.37 31.73 45.15
N VAL A 196 -9.26 32.32 44.67
CA VAL A 196 -8.66 31.96 43.38
C VAL A 196 -8.09 30.53 43.38
N CYS A 197 -7.53 30.07 44.51
CA CYS A 197 -7.04 28.70 44.66
C CYS A 197 -8.18 27.67 44.62
N VAL A 198 -9.29 27.93 45.31
CA VAL A 198 -10.49 27.07 45.27
C VAL A 198 -11.08 27.02 43.86
N TYR A 199 -11.16 28.17 43.18
CA TYR A 199 -11.65 28.23 41.79
C TYR A 199 -10.72 27.46 40.81
N GLY A 200 -9.40 27.57 40.99
CA GLY A 200 -8.42 26.83 40.20
C GLY A 200 -8.46 25.32 40.42
N VAL A 201 -8.65 24.87 41.66
CA VAL A 201 -8.83 23.45 42.01
C VAL A 201 -10.15 22.90 41.46
N CYS A 202 -11.24 23.66 41.56
CA CYS A 202 -12.53 23.25 41.03
C CYS A 202 -12.52 23.15 39.49
N ARG A 203 -11.90 24.11 38.82
CA ARG A 203 -11.69 24.07 37.37
C ARG A 203 -10.77 22.92 36.95
N GLY A 204 -9.75 22.61 37.76
CA GLY A 204 -8.90 21.44 37.58
C GLY A 204 -9.69 20.13 37.67
N LEU A 205 -10.61 20.00 38.63
CA LEU A 205 -11.48 18.82 38.74
C LEU A 205 -12.45 18.67 37.54
N ALA A 206 -13.00 19.79 37.05
CA ALA A 206 -13.84 19.78 35.85
C ALA A 206 -13.06 19.35 34.60
N ILE A 207 -11.83 19.85 34.42
CA ILE A 207 -10.93 19.44 33.33
C ILE A 207 -10.51 17.97 33.50
N ALA A 208 -10.18 17.51 34.70
CA ALA A 208 -9.89 16.09 34.92
C ALA A 208 -11.04 15.15 34.48
N LEU A 209 -12.30 15.55 34.69
CA LEU A 209 -13.45 14.77 34.22
C LEU A 209 -13.63 14.82 32.69
N HIS A 210 -13.16 15.88 32.03
CA HIS A 210 -13.16 16.03 30.57
C HIS A 210 -12.13 15.14 29.87
N ASN A 211 -10.97 14.95 30.50
CA ASN A 211 -9.86 14.17 29.95
C ASN A 211 -10.12 12.64 29.97
N ILE A 212 -11.16 12.18 30.69
CA ILE A 212 -11.59 10.76 30.69
C ILE A 212 -12.11 10.32 29.30
N PRO A 213 -13.08 11.00 28.67
CA PRO A 213 -13.49 10.74 27.28
C PRO A 213 -12.34 10.72 26.27
N GLU A 214 -11.31 11.53 26.45
CA GLU A 214 -10.17 11.61 25.53
C GLU A 214 -9.24 10.42 25.70
N GLY A 215 -8.99 10.02 26.94
CA GLY A 215 -8.34 8.74 27.24
C GLY A 215 -9.08 7.55 26.64
N LEU A 216 -10.42 7.54 26.77
CA LEU A 216 -11.30 6.55 26.16
C LEU A 216 -11.15 6.58 24.62
N ALA A 217 -11.31 7.75 23.99
CA ALA A 217 -11.17 7.93 22.54
C ALA A 217 -9.82 7.49 21.99
N THR A 218 -8.73 7.79 22.74
CA THR A 218 -7.35 7.39 22.39
C THR A 218 -7.22 5.87 22.40
N PHE A 219 -7.70 5.24 23.47
CA PHE A 219 -7.66 3.79 23.62
C PHE A 219 -8.51 3.08 22.56
N VAL A 220 -9.77 3.50 22.39
CA VAL A 220 -10.66 2.93 21.37
C VAL A 220 -10.11 3.18 19.96
N GLY A 221 -9.57 4.37 19.71
CA GLY A 221 -8.93 4.73 18.45
C GLY A 221 -7.70 3.86 18.15
N ALA A 222 -6.90 3.54 19.16
CA ALA A 222 -5.75 2.67 19.06
C ALA A 222 -6.12 1.19 18.89
N LEU A 223 -7.23 0.73 19.49
CA LEU A 223 -7.74 -0.62 19.29
C LEU A 223 -8.19 -0.86 17.84
N ASN A 224 -8.83 0.13 17.21
CA ASN A 224 -9.32 -0.03 15.83
C ASN A 224 -8.18 0.08 14.79
N ASN A 225 -7.27 1.05 14.95
CA ASN A 225 -6.13 1.22 14.06
C ASN A 225 -5.00 2.00 14.75
N THR A 226 -3.82 1.40 14.92
CA THR A 226 -2.69 2.02 15.63
C THR A 226 -2.20 3.32 14.99
N LYS A 227 -2.26 3.48 13.66
CA LYS A 227 -1.93 4.75 12.98
C LYS A 227 -2.95 5.84 13.29
N VAL A 228 -4.23 5.49 13.34
CA VAL A 228 -5.31 6.43 13.68
C VAL A 228 -5.33 6.71 15.19
N GLY A 229 -5.02 5.71 16.01
CA GLY A 229 -4.79 5.87 17.45
C GLY A 229 -3.61 6.79 17.72
N ALA A 230 -2.52 6.67 16.95
CA ALA A 230 -1.38 7.58 17.04
C ALA A 230 -1.73 9.00 16.57
N SER A 231 -2.52 9.17 15.51
CA SER A 231 -2.96 10.51 15.08
C SER A 231 -3.93 11.15 16.07
N ILE A 232 -4.84 10.37 16.65
CA ILE A 232 -5.75 10.80 17.72
C ILE A 232 -4.94 11.13 18.98
N ALA A 233 -4.01 10.27 19.40
CA ALA A 233 -3.13 10.51 20.53
C ALA A 233 -2.27 11.76 20.35
N ALA A 234 -1.76 12.02 19.13
CA ALA A 234 -1.02 13.23 18.82
C ALA A 234 -1.91 14.48 18.84
N ALA A 235 -3.12 14.40 18.27
CA ALA A 235 -4.11 15.48 18.37
C ALA A 235 -4.50 15.77 19.82
N ILE A 236 -4.61 14.73 20.64
CA ILE A 236 -4.93 14.79 22.05
C ILE A 236 -3.78 15.41 22.85
N ALA A 237 -2.56 14.92 22.65
CA ALA A 237 -1.36 15.50 23.24
C ALA A 237 -1.18 17.00 22.90
N ILE A 238 -1.53 17.41 21.67
CA ILE A 238 -1.47 18.80 21.24
C ILE A 238 -2.52 19.67 21.96
N HIS A 239 -3.74 19.18 22.18
CA HIS A 239 -4.76 19.94 22.92
C HIS A 239 -4.49 20.00 24.44
N ASN A 240 -3.80 18.99 24.99
CA ASN A 240 -3.54 18.88 26.43
C ASN A 240 -2.55 19.92 26.96
N VAL A 241 -1.71 20.45 26.07
CA VAL A 241 -0.77 21.52 26.41
C VAL A 241 -1.53 22.81 26.82
N PRO A 242 -2.46 23.35 26.01
CA PRO A 242 -3.37 24.43 26.40
C PRO A 242 -4.17 24.18 27.69
N GLU A 243 -4.69 22.96 27.91
CA GLU A 243 -5.48 22.63 29.09
C GLU A 243 -4.67 22.60 30.38
N GLY A 244 -3.48 22.00 30.33
CA GLY A 244 -2.53 22.02 31.44
C GLY A 244 -2.12 23.45 31.83
N ILE A 245 -2.06 24.38 30.87
CA ILE A 245 -1.84 25.81 31.14
C ILE A 245 -3.05 26.42 31.86
N CYS A 246 -4.28 26.06 31.46
CA CYS A 246 -5.51 26.57 32.05
C CYS A 246 -5.77 26.13 33.50
N VAL A 247 -5.25 24.95 33.89
CA VAL A 247 -5.28 24.48 35.28
C VAL A 247 -4.10 25.05 36.07
N GLY A 248 -2.89 24.97 35.51
CA GLY A 248 -1.67 25.31 36.24
C GLY A 248 -1.51 26.82 36.50
N MET A 249 -2.02 27.67 35.61
CA MET A 249 -1.80 29.13 35.67
C MET A 249 -2.60 29.81 36.81
N PRO A 250 -3.92 29.60 36.98
CA PRO A 250 -4.66 30.15 38.13
C PRO A 250 -4.08 29.70 39.48
N ILE A 251 -3.65 28.43 39.57
CA ILE A 251 -3.04 27.87 40.79
C ILE A 251 -1.68 28.49 41.06
N TYR A 252 -0.87 28.73 40.01
CA TYR A 252 0.38 29.46 40.14
C TYR A 252 0.15 30.90 40.63
N TYR A 253 -0.78 31.64 40.03
CA TYR A 253 -1.08 33.02 40.44
C TYR A 253 -1.68 33.12 41.84
N ALA A 254 -2.46 32.12 42.27
CA ALA A 254 -3.02 32.07 43.62
C ALA A 254 -1.99 31.68 44.69
N THR A 255 -1.08 30.76 44.38
CA THR A 255 -0.17 30.15 45.38
C THR A 255 1.27 30.65 45.31
N GLY A 256 1.65 31.35 44.25
CA GLY A 256 3.04 31.73 43.95
C GLY A 256 3.97 30.55 43.62
N SER A 257 3.48 29.31 43.66
CA SER A 257 4.31 28.10 43.52
C SER A 257 4.17 27.48 42.14
N LYS A 258 5.28 27.50 41.38
CA LYS A 258 5.37 26.84 40.06
C LYS A 258 5.15 25.33 40.17
N TRP A 259 5.61 24.73 41.27
CA TRP A 259 5.47 23.30 41.53
C TRP A 259 4.00 22.90 41.73
N LYS A 260 3.22 23.72 42.46
CA LYS A 260 1.79 23.46 42.64
C LYS A 260 1.03 23.57 41.32
N GLY A 261 1.33 24.57 40.48
CA GLY A 261 0.72 24.67 39.15
C GLY A 261 1.03 23.46 38.25
N PHE A 262 2.29 23.00 38.26
CA PHE A 262 2.71 21.80 37.52
C PHE A 262 2.03 20.52 38.04
N LEU A 263 2.00 20.32 39.37
CA LEU A 263 1.41 19.14 39.99
C LEU A 263 -0.08 19.03 39.66
N TRP A 264 -0.82 20.15 39.76
CA TRP A 264 -2.24 20.16 39.45
C TRP A 264 -2.52 19.94 37.96
N GLY A 265 -1.73 20.53 37.06
CA GLY A 265 -1.85 20.22 35.62
C GLY A 265 -1.50 18.76 35.27
N SER A 266 -0.56 18.15 36.00
CA SER A 266 -0.21 16.73 35.82
C SER A 266 -1.31 15.80 36.36
N LEU A 267 -1.92 16.17 37.50
CA LEU A 267 -3.02 15.41 38.10
C LEU A 267 -4.27 15.39 37.23
N THR A 268 -4.56 16.46 36.47
CA THR A 268 -5.70 16.46 35.54
C THR A 268 -5.44 15.58 34.32
N GLY A 269 -4.21 15.60 33.76
CA GLY A 269 -3.83 14.73 32.65
C GLY A 269 -3.79 13.23 33.00
N MET A 270 -3.64 12.87 34.29
CA MET A 270 -3.75 11.47 34.74
C MET A 270 -5.14 10.86 34.52
N ALA A 271 -6.17 11.66 34.25
CA ALA A 271 -7.49 11.17 33.93
C ALA A 271 -7.57 10.46 32.56
N GLU A 272 -6.65 10.74 31.63
CA GLU A 272 -6.61 10.06 30.32
C GLU A 272 -6.21 8.58 30.44
N PRO A 273 -5.13 8.20 31.14
CA PRO A 273 -4.86 6.79 31.44
C PRO A 273 -6.05 6.07 32.10
N VAL A 274 -6.79 6.76 32.98
CA VAL A 274 -7.99 6.20 33.61
C VAL A 274 -9.11 6.00 32.60
N GLY A 275 -9.34 6.96 31.71
CA GLY A 275 -10.28 6.84 30.59
C GLY A 275 -9.91 5.71 29.62
N GLY A 276 -8.63 5.56 29.32
CA GLY A 276 -8.12 4.46 28.50
C GLY A 276 -8.32 3.10 29.17
N LEU A 277 -8.07 3.00 30.48
CA LEU A 277 -8.33 1.79 31.25
C LEU A 277 -9.82 1.45 31.33
N LEU A 278 -10.69 2.46 31.49
CA LEU A 278 -12.14 2.26 31.41
C LEU A 278 -12.55 1.77 30.03
N GLY A 279 -11.95 2.31 28.97
CA GLY A 279 -12.13 1.80 27.61
C GLY A 279 -11.74 0.34 27.47
N TYR A 280 -10.60 -0.05 28.04
CA TYR A 280 -10.14 -1.43 28.07
C TYR A 280 -11.15 -2.35 28.76
N VAL A 281 -11.69 -1.93 29.91
CA VAL A 281 -12.67 -2.73 30.67
C VAL A 281 -14.02 -2.83 29.94
N VAL A 282 -14.49 -1.74 29.34
CA VAL A 282 -15.82 -1.70 28.68
C VAL A 282 -15.80 -2.41 27.32
N LEU A 283 -14.69 -2.35 26.57
CA LEU A 283 -14.60 -2.82 25.18
C LEU A 283 -13.72 -4.06 25.01
N HIS A 284 -13.47 -4.81 26.08
CA HIS A 284 -12.58 -5.98 26.03
C HIS A 284 -13.09 -7.09 25.09
N GLU A 285 -14.40 -7.15 24.82
CA GLU A 285 -15.02 -8.13 23.90
C GLU A 285 -15.07 -7.69 22.43
N GLN A 286 -14.52 -6.50 22.09
CA GLN A 286 -14.30 -5.99 20.73
C GLN A 286 -15.51 -6.08 19.77
N ASP A 287 -16.73 -5.74 20.21
CA ASP A 287 -17.90 -5.77 19.33
C ASP A 287 -18.14 -4.43 18.57
N PRO A 288 -18.41 -4.45 17.24
CA PRO A 288 -18.64 -3.26 16.42
C PRO A 288 -19.77 -2.34 16.91
N LEU A 289 -20.79 -2.91 17.56
CA LEU A 289 -21.92 -2.15 18.09
C LEU A 289 -21.49 -1.26 19.26
N SER A 290 -20.74 -1.79 20.21
CA SER A 290 -20.18 -1.03 21.33
C SER A 290 -19.19 0.04 20.86
N PHE A 291 -18.39 -0.24 19.82
CA PHE A 291 -17.53 0.78 19.19
C PHE A 291 -18.35 1.95 18.64
N GLY A 292 -19.43 1.67 17.90
CA GLY A 292 -20.33 2.70 17.37
C GLY A 292 -20.97 3.56 18.47
N ILE A 293 -21.43 2.92 19.54
CA ILE A 293 -22.03 3.61 20.70
C ILE A 293 -21.00 4.49 21.41
N VAL A 294 -19.82 3.94 21.73
CA VAL A 294 -18.78 4.66 22.47
C VAL A 294 -18.22 5.83 21.65
N PHE A 295 -17.91 5.63 20.37
CA PHE A 295 -17.44 6.74 19.51
C PHE A 295 -18.51 7.82 19.34
N GLY A 296 -19.79 7.43 19.19
CA GLY A 296 -20.90 8.37 19.12
C GLY A 296 -21.02 9.21 20.39
N ILE A 297 -21.01 8.57 21.57
CA ILE A 297 -21.06 9.26 22.86
C ILE A 297 -19.86 10.20 23.03
N VAL A 298 -18.64 9.71 22.83
CA VAL A 298 -17.39 10.48 22.95
C VAL A 298 -17.40 11.72 22.04
N ALA A 299 -17.82 11.57 20.78
CA ALA A 299 -17.97 12.70 19.86
C ALA A 299 -18.90 13.79 20.42
N GLY A 300 -20.04 13.39 20.98
CA GLY A 300 -20.98 14.30 21.64
C GLY A 300 -20.36 15.02 22.85
N MET A 301 -19.64 14.28 23.69
CA MET A 301 -18.99 14.84 24.88
C MET A 301 -17.95 15.91 24.49
N MET A 302 -17.10 15.63 23.51
CA MET A 302 -16.04 16.53 23.05
C MET A 302 -16.58 17.83 22.44
N VAL A 303 -17.69 17.76 21.69
CA VAL A 303 -18.36 18.96 21.16
C VAL A 303 -18.94 19.81 22.29
N TYR A 304 -19.60 19.20 23.27
CA TYR A 304 -20.16 19.95 24.40
C TYR A 304 -19.06 20.71 25.16
N VAL A 305 -17.93 20.06 25.45
CA VAL A 305 -16.83 20.71 26.16
C VAL A 305 -16.18 21.80 25.32
N SER A 306 -15.95 21.55 24.04
CA SER A 306 -15.44 22.57 23.10
C SER A 306 -16.29 23.84 23.11
N VAL A 307 -17.61 23.68 23.03
CA VAL A 307 -18.56 24.78 22.88
C VAL A 307 -18.86 25.49 24.21
N LYS A 308 -19.02 24.75 25.32
CA LYS A 308 -19.42 25.35 26.60
C LYS A 308 -18.25 25.81 27.46
N GLU A 309 -17.10 25.14 27.36
CA GLU A 309 -15.97 25.38 28.25
C GLU A 309 -14.78 26.00 27.53
N LEU A 310 -14.24 25.35 26.49
CA LEU A 310 -12.97 25.77 25.85
C LEU A 310 -13.11 27.12 25.13
N LEU A 311 -14.09 27.25 24.24
CA LEU A 311 -14.30 28.48 23.47
C LEU A 311 -14.68 29.68 24.36
N PRO A 312 -15.66 29.57 25.29
CA PRO A 312 -16.00 30.68 26.18
C PRO A 312 -14.84 31.05 27.11
N SER A 313 -14.03 30.08 27.54
CA SER A 313 -12.80 30.36 28.29
C SER A 313 -11.79 31.15 27.48
N ALA A 314 -11.59 30.81 26.21
CA ALA A 314 -10.73 31.56 25.30
C ALA A 314 -11.20 33.03 25.20
N PHE A 315 -12.50 33.27 24.98
CA PHE A 315 -13.08 34.61 24.92
C PHE A 315 -12.99 35.38 26.24
N ARG A 316 -12.96 34.71 27.40
CA ARG A 316 -12.71 35.39 28.70
C ARG A 316 -11.31 35.97 28.80
N PHE A 317 -10.31 35.32 28.20
CA PHE A 317 -8.92 35.81 28.16
C PHE A 317 -8.66 36.81 27.02
N ASP A 318 -9.53 36.84 26.01
CA ASP A 318 -9.51 37.79 24.90
C ASP A 318 -10.93 38.27 24.53
N PRO A 319 -11.54 39.17 25.32
CA PRO A 319 -12.93 39.60 25.12
C PRO A 319 -13.19 40.36 23.82
N LYS A 320 -12.12 40.82 23.15
CA LYS A 320 -12.20 41.56 21.88
C LYS A 320 -12.05 40.66 20.66
N ASP A 321 -11.89 39.35 20.85
CA ASP A 321 -11.63 38.38 19.78
C ASP A 321 -10.47 38.80 18.86
N SER A 322 -9.38 39.25 19.45
CA SER A 322 -8.18 39.62 18.68
C SER A 322 -7.42 38.40 18.15
N VAL A 323 -7.54 37.23 18.78
CA VAL A 323 -6.82 36.01 18.39
C VAL A 323 -7.65 34.72 18.43
N VAL A 324 -8.80 34.68 19.12
CA VAL A 324 -9.54 33.43 19.41
C VAL A 324 -10.10 32.80 18.14
N SER A 325 -10.94 33.50 17.38
CA SER A 325 -11.58 32.97 16.17
C SER A 325 -10.55 32.56 15.10
N THR A 326 -9.50 33.35 14.91
CA THR A 326 -8.41 33.00 13.99
C THR A 326 -7.69 31.72 14.43
N SER A 327 -7.45 31.57 15.74
CA SER A 327 -6.78 30.38 16.28
C SER A 327 -7.63 29.11 16.11
N VAL A 328 -8.96 29.21 16.26
CA VAL A 328 -9.90 28.11 15.96
C VAL A 328 -9.75 27.66 14.51
N LEU A 329 -9.82 28.58 13.55
CA LEU A 329 -9.69 28.26 12.13
C LEU A 329 -8.31 27.68 11.78
N VAL A 330 -7.24 28.20 12.38
CA VAL A 330 -5.88 27.65 12.22
C VAL A 330 -5.80 26.24 12.80
N GLY A 331 -6.40 25.97 13.95
CA GLY A 331 -6.48 24.63 14.54
C GLY A 331 -7.19 23.62 13.62
N MET A 332 -8.33 24.01 13.06
CA MET A 332 -9.04 23.20 12.05
C MET A 332 -8.19 22.98 10.79
N GLY A 333 -7.54 24.04 10.29
CA GLY A 333 -6.70 23.97 9.09
C GLY A 333 -5.47 23.08 9.25
N VAL A 334 -4.79 23.14 10.40
CA VAL A 334 -3.65 22.25 10.71
C VAL A 334 -4.09 20.78 10.74
N MET A 335 -5.25 20.48 11.32
CA MET A 335 -5.78 19.11 11.32
C MET A 335 -6.22 18.63 9.93
N ALA A 336 -6.85 19.50 9.14
CA ALA A 336 -7.18 19.18 7.75
C ALA A 336 -5.92 18.84 6.95
N VAL A 337 -4.89 19.68 7.05
CA VAL A 337 -3.61 19.48 6.35
C VAL A 337 -2.88 18.24 6.86
N SER A 338 -2.87 17.97 8.16
CA SER A 338 -2.19 16.78 8.70
C SER A 338 -2.84 15.49 8.23
N LEU A 339 -4.17 15.41 8.23
CA LEU A 339 -4.91 14.24 7.72
C LEU A 339 -4.70 14.04 6.21
N VAL A 340 -4.68 15.12 5.43
CA VAL A 340 -4.34 15.06 4.01
C VAL A 340 -2.87 14.62 3.80
N LEU A 341 -1.93 15.14 4.59
CA LEU A 341 -0.51 14.73 4.53
C LEU A 341 -0.31 13.25 4.88
N PHE A 342 -1.10 12.69 5.80
CA PHE A 342 -1.04 11.25 6.10
C PHE A 342 -1.55 10.38 4.94
N THR A 343 -2.50 10.87 4.14
CA THR A 343 -2.91 10.20 2.89
C THR A 343 -1.90 10.38 1.74
N LEU A 344 -0.98 11.35 1.85
CA LEU A 344 0.04 11.64 0.84
C LEU A 344 1.31 10.77 0.93
N LEU A 345 1.36 9.77 1.81
CA LEU A 345 2.40 8.73 1.80
C LEU A 345 2.18 7.77 0.61
N ASN A 346 2.60 8.21 -0.57
CA ASN A 346 2.49 7.57 -1.89
C ASN A 346 1.07 7.37 -2.45
N GLY A 347 0.01 7.77 -1.75
CA GLY A 347 -1.38 7.78 -2.27
C GLY A 347 -1.90 6.44 -2.81
N ASN A 348 -1.24 5.32 -2.49
CA ASN A 348 -1.45 4.00 -3.12
C ASN A 348 -1.32 4.00 -4.66
N VAL A 349 -0.46 4.86 -5.23
CA VAL A 349 -0.22 4.93 -6.68
C VAL A 349 0.22 3.57 -7.24
N GLY A 350 -0.45 3.12 -8.29
CA GLY A 350 -0.26 1.82 -8.93
C GLY A 350 -0.94 0.65 -8.21
N ARG A 351 -1.62 0.87 -7.08
CA ARG A 351 -2.34 -0.19 -6.38
C ARG A 351 -3.63 -0.49 -7.11
N GLN A 352 -3.84 -1.76 -7.45
CA GLN A 352 -5.03 -2.27 -8.13
C GLN A 352 -5.65 -3.37 -7.26
N THR A 353 -6.93 -3.22 -6.93
CA THR A 353 -7.69 -4.18 -6.11
C THR A 353 -9.08 -4.36 -6.69
N TRP A 354 -9.62 -5.56 -6.55
CA TRP A 354 -10.99 -5.86 -6.92
C TRP A 354 -11.93 -5.74 -5.72
N GLU A 355 -13.13 -5.22 -5.94
CA GLU A 355 -14.21 -5.15 -4.95
C GLU A 355 -15.52 -5.62 -5.58
N TRP A 356 -16.31 -6.37 -4.82
CA TRP A 356 -17.65 -6.78 -5.22
C TRP A 356 -18.69 -5.75 -4.78
N ASP A 357 -19.42 -5.20 -5.74
CA ASP A 357 -20.59 -4.35 -5.49
C ASP A 357 -21.83 -4.98 -6.16
N PRO A 358 -22.85 -5.41 -5.38
CA PRO A 358 -24.07 -6.01 -5.94
C PRO A 358 -24.91 -5.04 -6.77
N GLU A 359 -24.77 -3.73 -6.57
CA GLU A 359 -25.51 -2.69 -7.28
C GLU A 359 -24.71 -2.08 -8.44
N ALA A 360 -23.47 -2.51 -8.65
CA ALA A 360 -22.64 -2.02 -9.74
C ALA A 360 -23.20 -2.41 -11.11
N GLY A 361 -23.13 -1.45 -12.04
CA GLY A 361 -23.56 -1.60 -13.43
C GLY A 361 -25.08 -1.62 -13.64
N THR A 362 -25.47 -1.56 -14.90
CA THR A 362 -26.83 -1.77 -15.38
C THR A 362 -27.18 -3.27 -15.40
N PRO A 363 -28.47 -3.65 -15.43
CA PRO A 363 -28.87 -5.04 -15.63
C PRO A 363 -28.25 -5.67 -16.88
N GLU A 364 -28.11 -4.89 -17.96
CA GLU A 364 -27.50 -5.30 -19.21
C GLU A 364 -26.00 -5.57 -19.06
N GLU A 365 -25.25 -4.70 -18.37
CA GLU A 365 -23.83 -4.92 -18.07
C GLU A 365 -23.62 -6.15 -17.19
N ARG A 366 -24.46 -6.36 -16.16
CA ARG A 366 -24.40 -7.57 -15.33
C ARG A 366 -24.68 -8.84 -16.14
N ALA A 367 -25.67 -8.81 -17.04
CA ALA A 367 -25.94 -9.92 -17.95
C ALA A 367 -24.77 -10.18 -18.89
N ARG A 368 -24.10 -9.13 -19.37
CA ARG A 368 -22.91 -9.22 -20.22
C ARG A 368 -21.72 -9.85 -19.49
N VAL A 369 -21.49 -9.52 -18.22
CA VAL A 369 -20.46 -10.18 -17.39
C VAL A 369 -20.69 -11.70 -17.32
N GLU A 370 -21.93 -12.12 -17.07
CA GLU A 370 -22.27 -13.55 -17.02
C GLU A 370 -22.15 -14.22 -18.40
N GLU A 371 -22.48 -13.51 -19.48
CA GLU A 371 -22.27 -14.00 -20.84
C GLU A 371 -20.78 -14.25 -21.12
N LEU A 372 -19.91 -13.29 -20.80
CA LEU A 372 -18.45 -13.42 -21.00
C LEU A 372 -17.88 -14.61 -20.22
N ARG A 373 -18.30 -14.78 -18.96
CA ARG A 373 -17.93 -15.94 -18.12
C ARG A 373 -18.38 -17.27 -18.72
N ALA A 374 -19.63 -17.32 -19.20
CA ALA A 374 -20.18 -18.52 -19.82
C ALA A 374 -19.47 -18.86 -21.14
N GLN A 375 -19.14 -17.84 -21.95
CA GLN A 375 -18.39 -18.00 -23.19
C GLN A 375 -16.98 -18.54 -22.92
N PHE A 376 -16.27 -18.01 -21.93
CA PHE A 376 -14.96 -18.56 -21.54
C PHE A 376 -15.09 -20.02 -21.09
N THR A 377 -16.02 -20.32 -20.18
CA THR A 377 -16.25 -21.68 -19.65
C THR A 377 -16.52 -22.70 -20.76
N LYS A 378 -17.32 -22.30 -21.76
CA LYS A 378 -17.61 -23.11 -22.95
C LYS A 378 -16.36 -23.40 -23.79
N ASN A 379 -15.46 -22.44 -23.90
CA ASN A 379 -14.27 -22.50 -24.76
C ASN A 379 -12.97 -22.85 -24.00
N ARG A 380 -13.02 -23.07 -22.68
CA ARG A 380 -11.85 -23.20 -21.77
C ARG A 380 -10.79 -24.24 -22.18
N LEU A 381 -11.17 -25.26 -22.94
CA LEU A 381 -10.22 -26.29 -23.42
C LEU A 381 -9.38 -25.81 -24.61
N THR A 382 -9.90 -24.85 -25.39
CA THR A 382 -9.23 -24.26 -26.56
C THR A 382 -8.69 -22.86 -26.30
N GLN A 383 -9.34 -22.10 -25.42
CA GLN A 383 -8.92 -20.77 -24.98
C GLN A 383 -8.36 -20.89 -23.55
N LYS A 384 -7.03 -20.85 -23.43
CA LYS A 384 -6.33 -20.99 -22.16
C LYS A 384 -6.10 -19.66 -21.45
N SER A 385 -5.83 -18.59 -22.17
CA SER A 385 -5.64 -17.25 -21.58
C SER A 385 -6.94 -16.45 -21.60
N SER A 386 -7.19 -15.74 -20.50
CA SER A 386 -8.17 -14.66 -20.43
C SER A 386 -7.74 -13.47 -21.28
N ALA A 387 -8.72 -12.81 -21.88
CA ALA A 387 -8.59 -11.58 -22.63
C ALA A 387 -8.89 -10.33 -21.78
N ASP A 388 -9.06 -10.44 -20.47
CA ASP A 388 -9.43 -9.30 -19.62
C ASP A 388 -10.71 -8.61 -20.12
N GLU A 389 -11.70 -9.41 -20.53
CA GLU A 389 -12.93 -8.91 -21.14
C GLU A 389 -13.75 -8.09 -20.16
N LEU A 390 -13.70 -8.43 -18.86
CA LEU A 390 -14.41 -7.68 -17.82
C LEU A 390 -13.85 -6.26 -17.68
N LEU A 391 -12.53 -6.10 -17.67
CA LEU A 391 -11.86 -4.80 -17.65
C LEU A 391 -12.18 -4.01 -18.93
N ARG A 392 -12.10 -4.67 -20.09
CA ARG A 392 -12.38 -4.04 -21.39
C ARG A 392 -13.80 -3.52 -21.46
N MET A 393 -14.78 -4.34 -21.09
CA MET A 393 -16.20 -3.96 -21.01
C MET A 393 -16.40 -2.74 -20.12
N GLN A 394 -15.82 -2.72 -18.92
CA GLN A 394 -15.93 -1.58 -17.98
C GLN A 394 -15.30 -0.28 -18.51
N CYS A 395 -14.38 -0.39 -19.47
CA CYS A 395 -13.65 0.74 -20.04
C CYS A 395 -14.14 1.14 -21.44
N GLU A 396 -15.10 0.43 -22.05
CA GLU A 396 -15.58 0.71 -23.42
C GLU A 396 -16.02 2.17 -23.61
N GLY A 397 -16.69 2.75 -22.61
CA GLY A 397 -17.18 4.13 -22.63
C GLY A 397 -16.11 5.22 -22.45
N ARG A 398 -14.85 4.85 -22.15
CA ARG A 398 -13.75 5.81 -21.90
C ARG A 398 -13.06 6.28 -23.17
N ARG A 399 -13.37 5.65 -24.31
CA ARG A 399 -12.74 5.95 -25.60
C ARG A 399 -13.04 7.38 -26.05
N ARG A 400 -12.00 8.11 -26.46
CA ARG A 400 -12.11 9.50 -26.95
C ARG A 400 -12.19 9.64 -28.46
N LEU A 401 -11.53 8.75 -29.22
CA LEU A 401 -11.39 8.86 -30.68
C LEU A 401 -11.78 7.55 -31.39
N GLY A 402 -12.50 7.64 -32.52
CA GLY A 402 -12.89 6.47 -33.30
C GLY A 402 -13.94 5.58 -32.59
N PRO A 403 -14.14 4.32 -33.03
CA PRO A 403 -13.35 3.60 -34.03
C PRO A 403 -13.50 4.19 -35.44
N PHE A 404 -12.39 4.22 -36.18
CA PHE A 404 -12.34 4.59 -37.59
C PHE A 404 -12.35 3.34 -38.47
N THR A 405 -13.03 3.37 -39.62
CA THR A 405 -13.04 2.24 -40.54
C THR A 405 -11.66 2.05 -41.20
N VAL A 406 -11.05 0.88 -41.01
CA VAL A 406 -9.82 0.52 -41.72
C VAL A 406 -10.16 0.18 -43.18
N PRO A 407 -9.54 0.83 -44.18
CA PRO A 407 -9.81 0.53 -45.59
C PRO A 407 -9.50 -0.93 -45.95
N ALA A 408 -10.49 -1.66 -46.50
CA ALA A 408 -10.39 -3.09 -46.80
C ALA A 408 -9.36 -3.42 -47.91
N ASP A 409 -9.12 -2.47 -48.81
CA ASP A 409 -8.15 -2.50 -49.90
C ASP A 409 -6.69 -2.37 -49.43
N GLY A 410 -6.46 -1.81 -48.23
CA GLY A 410 -5.14 -1.63 -47.62
C GLY A 410 -4.67 -2.80 -46.74
N ALA A 411 -5.59 -3.67 -46.34
CA ALA A 411 -5.32 -4.84 -45.47
C ALA A 411 -5.29 -6.18 -46.25
N SER A 412 -5.86 -6.23 -47.45
CA SER A 412 -5.96 -7.42 -48.30
C SER A 412 -5.07 -7.32 -49.55
N GLY A 413 -4.39 -8.42 -49.91
CA GLY A 413 -3.50 -8.50 -51.09
C GLY A 413 -2.00 -8.65 -50.79
N SER A 414 -1.19 -8.69 -51.86
CA SER A 414 0.28 -8.85 -51.80
C SER A 414 1.05 -7.51 -51.79
N SER A 415 0.37 -6.38 -52.02
CA SER A 415 0.95 -5.03 -52.07
C SER A 415 1.21 -4.44 -50.69
N ALA A 416 2.17 -3.52 -50.58
CA ALA A 416 2.50 -2.85 -49.32
C ALA A 416 1.30 -2.10 -48.72
N PRO A 417 1.14 -2.10 -47.38
CA PRO A 417 0.09 -1.33 -46.73
C PRO A 417 0.27 0.17 -46.98
N ARG A 418 -0.83 0.86 -47.28
CA ARG A 418 -0.82 2.32 -47.51
C ARG A 418 -0.64 3.07 -46.19
N ALA A 419 0.00 4.24 -46.23
CA ALA A 419 0.31 5.02 -45.04
C ALA A 419 -0.93 5.52 -44.27
N ASP A 420 -2.01 5.83 -44.99
CA ASP A 420 -3.31 6.18 -44.40
C ASP A 420 -3.91 4.99 -43.63
N THR A 421 -3.82 3.78 -44.19
CA THR A 421 -4.31 2.54 -43.58
C THR A 421 -3.55 2.24 -42.28
N VAL A 422 -2.22 2.37 -42.29
CA VAL A 422 -1.39 2.23 -41.08
C VAL A 422 -1.74 3.29 -40.04
N ALA A 423 -1.93 4.55 -40.46
CA ALA A 423 -2.29 5.64 -39.54
C ALA A 423 -3.67 5.44 -38.89
N VAL A 424 -4.65 4.94 -39.64
CA VAL A 424 -5.98 4.60 -39.11
C VAL A 424 -5.88 3.45 -38.11
N ALA A 425 -5.15 2.38 -38.44
CA ALA A 425 -4.95 1.26 -37.53
C ALA A 425 -4.26 1.70 -36.22
N LEU A 426 -3.24 2.57 -36.31
CA LEU A 426 -2.55 3.15 -35.16
C LEU A 426 -3.49 4.01 -34.29
N ARG A 427 -4.33 4.86 -34.89
CA ARG A 427 -5.31 5.65 -34.13
C ARG A 427 -6.34 4.77 -33.43
N ASN A 428 -6.82 3.72 -34.09
CA ASN A 428 -7.73 2.76 -33.50
C ASN A 428 -7.09 2.05 -32.29
N GLY A 429 -5.86 1.56 -32.45
CA GLY A 429 -5.12 0.88 -31.41
C GLY A 429 -4.79 1.78 -30.22
N MET A 430 -4.25 2.98 -30.47
CA MET A 430 -3.93 3.93 -29.40
C MET A 430 -5.19 4.44 -28.69
N SER A 431 -6.29 4.70 -29.41
CA SER A 431 -7.50 5.15 -28.74
C SER A 431 -8.22 4.06 -27.97
N PHE A 432 -8.14 2.81 -28.41
CA PHE A 432 -8.62 1.68 -27.61
C PHE A 432 -7.79 1.56 -26.33
N TYR A 433 -6.46 1.55 -26.48
CA TYR A 433 -5.54 1.33 -25.37
C TYR A 433 -5.51 2.49 -24.37
N GLU A 434 -5.65 3.75 -24.82
CA GLU A 434 -5.85 4.93 -23.93
C GLU A 434 -7.09 4.74 -23.04
N GLY A 435 -8.16 4.12 -23.56
CA GLY A 435 -9.38 3.86 -22.80
C GLY A 435 -9.17 2.92 -21.61
N LEU A 436 -8.11 2.09 -21.63
CA LEU A 436 -7.75 1.18 -20.55
C LEU A 436 -6.85 1.82 -19.48
N GLN A 437 -6.38 3.05 -19.68
CA GLN A 437 -5.51 3.73 -18.73
C GLN A 437 -6.25 4.01 -17.41
N ALA A 438 -5.62 3.68 -16.29
CA ALA A 438 -6.11 3.99 -14.95
C ALA A 438 -5.95 5.48 -14.62
N ASP A 439 -6.69 5.96 -13.62
CA ASP A 439 -6.78 7.38 -13.27
C ASP A 439 -5.45 7.98 -12.77
N ASP A 440 -4.57 7.14 -12.20
CA ASP A 440 -3.22 7.51 -11.77
C ASP A 440 -2.16 7.35 -12.89
N GLY A 441 -2.59 6.99 -14.10
CA GLY A 441 -1.80 7.03 -15.33
C GLY A 441 -1.13 5.73 -15.77
N HIS A 442 -1.22 4.66 -14.98
CA HIS A 442 -0.71 3.35 -15.41
C HIS A 442 -1.74 2.54 -16.21
N TRP A 443 -1.31 1.41 -16.78
CA TRP A 443 -2.19 0.42 -17.39
C TRP A 443 -2.27 -0.83 -16.52
N PRO A 444 -3.44 -1.15 -15.95
CA PRO A 444 -3.64 -2.41 -15.24
C PRO A 444 -3.78 -3.57 -16.24
N GLY A 445 -3.64 -4.80 -15.75
CA GLY A 445 -3.80 -5.99 -16.59
C GLY A 445 -3.57 -7.30 -15.85
N ASP A 446 -4.11 -8.38 -16.42
CA ASP A 446 -3.86 -9.74 -15.98
C ASP A 446 -2.37 -10.07 -16.10
N TYR A 447 -1.83 -10.56 -14.99
CA TYR A 447 -0.45 -10.99 -14.83
C TYR A 447 -0.39 -12.36 -14.10
N GLY A 448 -1.42 -13.18 -14.28
CA GLY A 448 -1.52 -14.55 -13.80
C GLY A 448 -0.91 -15.55 -14.78
N GLY A 449 -1.27 -16.83 -14.62
CA GLY A 449 -0.77 -17.92 -15.46
C GLY A 449 -0.22 -19.08 -14.65
N PRO A 450 0.69 -18.86 -13.67
CA PRO A 450 1.16 -19.92 -12.78
C PRO A 450 0.06 -20.44 -11.85
N MET A 451 -0.09 -21.76 -11.77
CA MET A 451 -1.20 -22.42 -11.05
C MET A 451 -0.91 -22.75 -9.58
N PHE A 452 0.30 -22.47 -9.10
CA PHE A 452 0.75 -22.78 -7.73
C PHE A 452 0.74 -21.59 -6.76
N LEU A 453 0.37 -20.39 -7.24
CA LEU A 453 0.38 -19.15 -6.44
C LEU A 453 -0.81 -19.08 -5.48
N MET A 454 -2.02 -19.11 -6.04
CA MET A 454 -3.27 -19.09 -5.25
C MET A 454 -3.34 -20.24 -4.24
N PRO A 455 -2.94 -21.49 -4.56
CA PRO A 455 -2.91 -22.56 -3.57
C PRO A 455 -2.10 -22.25 -2.32
N GLY A 456 -0.90 -21.67 -2.46
CA GLY A 456 -0.09 -21.27 -1.31
C GLY A 456 -0.80 -20.25 -0.43
N MET A 457 -1.45 -19.25 -1.03
CA MET A 457 -2.24 -18.25 -0.31
C MET A 457 -3.43 -18.86 0.43
N VAL A 458 -4.22 -19.72 -0.22
CA VAL A 458 -5.40 -20.35 0.39
C VAL A 458 -4.98 -21.30 1.52
N ILE A 459 -3.90 -22.07 1.33
CA ILE A 459 -3.33 -22.92 2.39
C ILE A 459 -2.88 -22.05 3.57
N ALA A 460 -2.11 -20.98 3.34
CA ALA A 460 -1.66 -20.10 4.41
C ALA A 460 -2.83 -19.47 5.17
N LEU A 461 -3.84 -18.94 4.47
CA LEU A 461 -5.03 -18.35 5.09
C LEU A 461 -5.87 -19.38 5.86
N HIS A 462 -5.91 -20.64 5.40
CA HIS A 462 -6.53 -21.72 6.15
C HIS A 462 -5.73 -22.04 7.41
N THR A 463 -4.41 -22.20 7.29
CA THR A 463 -3.49 -22.47 8.40
C THR A 463 -3.54 -21.39 9.47
N THR A 464 -3.68 -20.12 9.09
CA THR A 464 -3.79 -19.01 10.04
C THR A 464 -5.20 -18.77 10.56
N GLU A 465 -6.22 -19.52 10.11
CA GLU A 465 -7.63 -19.31 10.47
C GLU A 465 -8.19 -17.91 10.06
N HIS A 466 -7.74 -17.42 8.90
CA HIS A 466 -8.14 -16.12 8.33
C HIS A 466 -8.82 -16.24 6.95
N LEU A 467 -8.96 -17.44 6.40
CA LEU A 467 -9.54 -17.65 5.07
C LEU A 467 -10.89 -16.96 4.88
N GLU A 468 -11.84 -17.17 5.80
CA GLU A 468 -13.19 -16.59 5.70
C GLU A 468 -13.24 -15.13 6.18
N LYS A 469 -12.25 -14.70 6.96
CA LYS A 469 -12.15 -13.32 7.47
C LYS A 469 -11.63 -12.37 6.38
N VAL A 470 -10.73 -12.88 5.53
CA VAL A 470 -10.07 -12.09 4.47
C VAL A 470 -10.81 -12.26 3.14
N LEU A 471 -11.17 -13.48 2.76
CA LEU A 471 -11.81 -13.74 1.46
C LEU A 471 -13.33 -13.80 1.62
N SER A 472 -14.01 -12.84 1.00
CA SER A 472 -15.48 -12.85 0.93
C SER A 472 -16.01 -14.09 0.18
N PRO A 473 -17.30 -14.45 0.34
CA PRO A 473 -17.92 -15.50 -0.45
C PRO A 473 -17.72 -15.33 -1.97
N GLN A 474 -17.70 -14.08 -2.46
CA GLN A 474 -17.51 -13.77 -3.87
C GLN A 474 -16.05 -14.00 -4.31
N HIS A 475 -15.05 -13.62 -3.51
CA HIS A 475 -13.65 -13.97 -3.79
C HIS A 475 -13.49 -15.48 -3.95
N ARG A 476 -14.04 -16.26 -3.01
CA ARG A 476 -13.97 -17.73 -3.04
C ARG A 476 -14.68 -18.32 -4.25
N ALA A 477 -15.85 -17.79 -4.61
CA ALA A 477 -16.59 -18.23 -5.80
C ALA A 477 -15.81 -17.96 -7.11
N GLU A 478 -15.19 -16.79 -7.23
CA GLU A 478 -14.36 -16.46 -8.39
C GLU A 478 -13.09 -17.32 -8.47
N MET A 479 -12.47 -17.66 -7.32
CA MET A 479 -11.32 -18.58 -7.27
C MET A 479 -11.71 -20.00 -7.68
N VAL A 480 -12.86 -20.48 -7.22
CA VAL A 480 -13.43 -21.78 -7.64
C VAL A 480 -13.72 -21.78 -9.15
N ARG A 481 -14.28 -20.69 -9.69
CA ARG A 481 -14.49 -20.54 -11.15
C ARG A 481 -13.17 -20.65 -11.93
N TYR A 482 -12.12 -19.96 -11.48
CA TYR A 482 -10.80 -20.02 -12.10
C TYR A 482 -10.24 -21.44 -12.14
N LEU A 483 -10.27 -22.15 -11.01
CA LEU A 483 -9.79 -23.53 -10.96
C LEU A 483 -10.66 -24.48 -11.78
N HIS A 484 -11.98 -24.32 -11.86
CA HIS A 484 -12.77 -25.16 -12.77
C HIS A 484 -12.47 -24.87 -14.25
N ASN A 485 -12.22 -23.62 -14.60
CA ASN A 485 -11.93 -23.22 -15.97
C ASN A 485 -10.58 -23.75 -16.48
N HIS A 486 -9.58 -23.85 -15.59
CA HIS A 486 -8.24 -24.29 -15.96
C HIS A 486 -7.97 -25.78 -15.71
N GLN A 487 -9.00 -26.56 -15.36
CA GLN A 487 -8.88 -28.02 -15.35
C GLN A 487 -8.70 -28.55 -16.78
N ASN A 488 -7.70 -29.40 -16.97
CA ASN A 488 -7.45 -30.04 -18.26
C ASN A 488 -8.46 -31.14 -18.55
N ALA A 489 -8.54 -31.56 -19.82
CA ALA A 489 -9.48 -32.59 -20.27
C ALA A 489 -9.25 -33.97 -19.63
N ASP A 490 -8.04 -34.22 -19.11
CA ASP A 490 -7.69 -35.44 -18.38
C ASP A 490 -8.03 -35.36 -16.87
N GLY A 491 -8.66 -34.29 -16.41
CA GLY A 491 -9.02 -34.04 -15.01
C GLY A 491 -7.91 -33.41 -14.18
N GLY A 492 -6.69 -33.34 -14.67
CA GLY A 492 -5.57 -32.75 -13.94
C GLY A 492 -5.41 -31.24 -14.14
N TYR A 493 -4.35 -30.71 -13.55
CA TYR A 493 -3.94 -29.30 -13.63
C TYR A 493 -2.45 -29.19 -13.92
N GLY A 494 -2.07 -28.24 -14.77
CA GLY A 494 -0.67 -27.99 -15.10
C GLY A 494 0.05 -27.07 -14.11
N LEU A 495 1.35 -26.87 -14.33
CA LEU A 495 2.16 -25.88 -13.62
C LEU A 495 1.70 -24.44 -13.90
N HIS A 496 1.18 -24.22 -15.11
CA HIS A 496 0.60 -22.97 -15.61
C HIS A 496 -0.60 -23.29 -16.51
N ILE A 497 -1.42 -22.28 -16.84
CA ILE A 497 -2.70 -22.43 -17.58
C ILE A 497 -2.61 -23.13 -18.95
N GLU A 498 -1.49 -22.97 -19.67
CA GLU A 498 -1.25 -23.67 -20.95
C GLU A 498 -0.59 -25.05 -20.79
N GLY A 499 -0.17 -25.41 -19.58
CA GLY A 499 0.62 -26.60 -19.32
C GLY A 499 -0.20 -27.88 -19.27
N THR A 500 0.44 -29.00 -19.62
CA THR A 500 -0.11 -30.33 -19.37
C THR A 500 -0.23 -30.61 -17.88
N SER A 501 -1.13 -31.52 -17.50
CA SER A 501 -1.37 -31.87 -16.11
C SER A 501 -0.11 -32.42 -15.42
N THR A 502 0.13 -31.96 -14.19
CA THR A 502 1.26 -32.38 -13.35
C THR A 502 0.78 -32.72 -11.93
N MET A 503 1.57 -33.47 -11.14
CA MET A 503 1.22 -33.79 -9.75
C MET A 503 1.21 -32.52 -8.90
N PHE A 504 2.14 -31.61 -9.13
CA PHE A 504 2.21 -30.34 -8.42
C PHE A 504 0.98 -29.48 -8.64
N GLY A 505 0.60 -29.24 -9.90
CA GLY A 505 -0.62 -28.49 -10.23
C GLY A 505 -1.87 -29.18 -9.70
N THR A 506 -2.03 -30.48 -9.99
CA THR A 506 -3.27 -31.22 -9.66
C THR A 506 -3.52 -31.32 -8.17
N ALA A 507 -2.50 -31.69 -7.39
CA ALA A 507 -2.66 -31.85 -5.94
C ALA A 507 -2.96 -30.50 -5.26
N LEU A 508 -2.25 -29.44 -5.63
CA LEU A 508 -2.46 -28.13 -5.02
C LEU A 508 -3.80 -27.51 -5.43
N SER A 509 -4.22 -27.64 -6.70
CA SER A 509 -5.54 -27.17 -7.14
C SER A 509 -6.67 -27.97 -6.49
N TYR A 510 -6.54 -29.30 -6.37
CA TYR A 510 -7.51 -30.14 -5.67
C TYR A 510 -7.66 -29.74 -4.21
N VAL A 511 -6.55 -29.60 -3.48
CA VAL A 511 -6.55 -29.14 -2.07
C VAL A 511 -7.20 -27.77 -1.95
N THR A 512 -6.87 -26.85 -2.86
CA THR A 512 -7.43 -25.50 -2.86
C THR A 512 -8.96 -25.52 -3.04
N LEU A 513 -9.49 -26.30 -3.98
CA LEU A 513 -10.92 -26.48 -4.16
C LEU A 513 -11.59 -27.02 -2.89
N ARG A 514 -10.98 -28.02 -2.23
CA ARG A 514 -11.49 -28.56 -0.96
C ARG A 514 -11.50 -27.51 0.15
N LEU A 515 -10.43 -26.70 0.28
CA LEU A 515 -10.33 -25.61 1.25
C LEU A 515 -11.33 -24.47 0.98
N LEU A 516 -11.68 -24.23 -0.29
CA LEU A 516 -12.70 -23.26 -0.70
C LEU A 516 -14.15 -23.78 -0.56
N GLY A 517 -14.33 -25.02 -0.09
CA GLY A 517 -15.65 -25.61 0.23
C GLY A 517 -16.22 -26.54 -0.84
N VAL A 518 -15.48 -26.84 -1.91
CA VAL A 518 -15.93 -27.80 -2.94
C VAL A 518 -15.84 -29.22 -2.40
N GLY A 519 -16.93 -30.00 -2.51
CA GLY A 519 -17.00 -31.38 -2.03
C GLY A 519 -16.12 -32.35 -2.86
N PRO A 520 -15.72 -33.50 -2.30
CA PRO A 520 -14.83 -34.45 -2.98
C PRO A 520 -15.49 -35.16 -4.18
N ASP A 521 -16.82 -35.13 -4.26
CA ASP A 521 -17.63 -35.73 -5.33
C ASP A 521 -18.23 -34.66 -6.28
N ALA A 522 -17.81 -33.39 -6.15
CA ALA A 522 -18.21 -32.34 -7.08
C ALA A 522 -17.57 -32.54 -8.47
N ALA A 523 -18.13 -31.88 -9.48
CA ALA A 523 -17.66 -31.98 -10.86
C ALA A 523 -16.16 -31.69 -10.98
N GLY A 524 -15.41 -32.57 -11.65
CA GLY A 524 -13.97 -32.45 -11.83
C GLY A 524 -13.12 -33.02 -10.68
N MET A 525 -13.68 -33.19 -9.48
CA MET A 525 -12.90 -33.62 -8.30
C MET A 525 -12.55 -35.11 -8.36
N ALA A 526 -13.47 -35.94 -8.84
CA ALA A 526 -13.23 -37.38 -9.00
C ALA A 526 -12.13 -37.63 -10.04
N GLU A 527 -12.16 -36.92 -11.17
CA GLU A 527 -11.19 -37.01 -12.26
C GLU A 527 -9.81 -36.53 -11.80
N ALA A 528 -9.72 -35.41 -11.07
CA ALA A 528 -8.47 -34.93 -10.49
C ALA A 528 -7.87 -35.94 -9.51
N ARG A 529 -8.70 -36.56 -8.66
CA ARG A 529 -8.27 -37.58 -7.70
C ARG A 529 -7.79 -38.86 -8.40
N GLU A 530 -8.52 -39.33 -9.41
CA GLU A 530 -8.12 -40.46 -10.23
C GLU A 530 -6.81 -40.19 -10.97
N TRP A 531 -6.67 -38.99 -11.55
CA TRP A 531 -5.45 -38.56 -12.21
C TRP A 531 -4.24 -38.62 -11.27
N MET A 532 -4.38 -38.12 -10.04
CA MET A 532 -3.33 -38.21 -9.02
C MET A 532 -3.03 -39.67 -8.64
N HIS A 533 -4.05 -40.47 -8.32
CA HIS A 533 -3.88 -41.84 -7.84
C HIS A 533 -3.23 -42.74 -8.89
N SER A 534 -3.57 -42.58 -10.17
CA SER A 534 -2.97 -43.30 -11.29
C SER A 534 -1.45 -43.05 -11.45
N ARG A 535 -0.93 -41.98 -10.84
CA ARG A 535 0.49 -41.58 -10.83
C ARG A 535 1.17 -41.74 -9.47
N GLY A 536 0.55 -42.49 -8.56
CA GLY A 536 1.07 -42.76 -7.22
C GLY A 536 0.58 -41.79 -6.15
N GLY A 537 -0.15 -40.73 -6.48
CA GLY A 537 -0.69 -39.76 -5.54
C GLY A 537 0.33 -38.75 -5.00
N ALA A 538 -0.12 -37.93 -4.04
CA ALA A 538 0.61 -36.73 -3.62
C ALA A 538 1.97 -36.97 -2.93
N HIS A 539 2.38 -38.23 -2.68
CA HIS A 539 3.74 -38.50 -2.18
C HIS A 539 4.82 -38.38 -3.27
N HIS A 540 4.41 -38.24 -4.54
CA HIS A 540 5.25 -37.91 -5.69
C HIS A 540 5.21 -36.41 -6.08
N ILE A 541 4.58 -35.56 -5.26
CA ILE A 541 4.54 -34.12 -5.51
C ILE A 541 5.94 -33.50 -5.38
N THR A 542 6.19 -32.37 -6.05
CA THR A 542 7.47 -31.67 -6.02
C THR A 542 7.78 -31.06 -4.65
N SER A 543 9.04 -30.67 -4.40
CA SER A 543 9.54 -30.15 -3.12
C SER A 543 8.71 -28.99 -2.56
N TRP A 544 8.30 -28.05 -3.41
CA TRP A 544 7.41 -26.94 -3.04
C TRP A 544 6.00 -27.40 -2.69
N GLY A 545 5.48 -28.42 -3.40
CA GLY A 545 4.20 -29.04 -3.08
C GLY A 545 4.26 -29.78 -1.74
N LYS A 546 5.34 -30.54 -1.50
CA LYS A 546 5.57 -31.22 -0.21
C LYS A 546 5.58 -30.20 0.93
N PHE A 547 6.22 -29.04 0.73
CA PHE A 547 6.26 -27.96 1.71
C PHE A 547 4.84 -27.47 2.07
N TRP A 548 4.04 -27.10 1.07
CA TRP A 548 2.69 -26.60 1.32
C TRP A 548 1.77 -27.64 1.96
N LEU A 549 1.85 -28.89 1.52
CA LEU A 549 1.08 -29.97 2.13
C LEU A 549 1.53 -30.29 3.55
N ALA A 550 2.83 -30.11 3.86
CA ALA A 550 3.36 -30.27 5.22
C ALA A 550 2.91 -29.13 6.15
N VAL A 551 2.92 -27.89 5.66
CA VAL A 551 2.34 -26.74 6.37
C VAL A 551 0.85 -26.96 6.66
N LEU A 552 0.09 -27.51 5.71
CA LEU A 552 -1.32 -27.84 5.90
C LEU A 552 -1.54 -29.05 6.85
N GLY A 553 -0.50 -29.86 7.10
CA GLY A 553 -0.59 -31.05 7.94
C GLY A 553 -1.12 -32.29 7.23
N VAL A 554 -1.16 -32.30 5.90
CA VAL A 554 -1.58 -33.45 5.08
C VAL A 554 -0.41 -34.17 4.42
N TYR A 555 0.83 -33.79 4.76
CA TYR A 555 2.08 -34.45 4.36
C TYR A 555 3.08 -34.40 5.54
N SER A 556 3.94 -35.41 5.74
CA SER A 556 4.92 -35.38 6.84
C SER A 556 6.17 -34.56 6.50
N TRP A 557 6.65 -33.73 7.44
CA TRP A 557 7.94 -33.05 7.32
C TRP A 557 9.13 -33.99 7.09
N ASP A 558 9.04 -35.25 7.54
CA ASP A 558 10.07 -36.27 7.30
C ASP A 558 10.13 -36.75 5.85
N GLY A 559 9.12 -36.40 5.05
CA GLY A 559 9.04 -36.69 3.63
C GLY A 559 9.58 -35.58 2.73
N LEU A 560 10.29 -34.60 3.29
CA LEU A 560 10.97 -33.54 2.55
C LEU A 560 12.49 -33.68 2.60
N ASN A 561 13.17 -33.20 1.56
CA ASN A 561 14.59 -32.92 1.66
C ASN A 561 14.85 -31.71 2.58
N PRO A 562 15.93 -31.71 3.39
CA PRO A 562 16.14 -30.66 4.38
C PRO A 562 16.32 -29.27 3.78
N MET A 563 15.68 -28.28 4.41
CA MET A 563 15.87 -26.84 4.16
C MET A 563 16.40 -26.17 5.44
N PRO A 564 17.66 -26.42 5.82
CA PRO A 564 18.16 -26.05 7.13
C PRO A 564 18.31 -24.52 7.27
N PRO A 565 17.64 -23.88 8.24
CA PRO A 565 17.82 -22.44 8.49
C PRO A 565 19.26 -22.09 8.86
N GLU A 566 20.07 -23.05 9.34
CA GLU A 566 21.47 -22.85 9.69
C GLU A 566 22.34 -22.35 8.53
N MET A 567 21.91 -22.54 7.27
CA MET A 567 22.63 -21.99 6.11
C MET A 567 22.73 -20.46 6.15
N TRP A 568 21.78 -19.78 6.81
CA TRP A 568 21.78 -18.33 6.99
C TRP A 568 22.79 -17.83 8.02
N LEU A 569 23.43 -18.73 8.78
CA LEU A 569 24.50 -18.40 9.72
C LEU A 569 25.91 -18.65 9.14
N LEU A 570 26.00 -19.12 7.90
CA LEU A 570 27.29 -19.36 7.26
C LEU A 570 28.09 -18.04 7.15
N PRO A 571 29.43 -18.09 7.13
CA PRO A 571 30.21 -16.90 6.84
C PRO A 571 29.96 -16.44 5.40
N TYR A 572 29.64 -15.15 5.19
CA TYR A 572 29.51 -14.62 3.83
C TYR A 572 30.85 -14.57 3.08
N SER A 573 32.00 -14.50 3.77
CA SER A 573 33.31 -14.43 3.11
C SER A 573 33.69 -15.70 2.37
N GLY A 574 34.05 -15.56 1.08
CA GLY A 574 34.45 -16.67 0.22
C GLY A 574 35.81 -17.29 0.57
N TRP A 575 36.64 -16.65 1.39
CA TRP A 575 37.94 -17.23 1.80
C TRP A 575 37.77 -18.48 2.68
N THR A 576 36.61 -18.67 3.31
CA THR A 576 36.30 -19.83 4.16
C THR A 576 36.02 -21.12 3.37
N GLY A 577 35.95 -21.06 2.03
CA GLY A 577 35.56 -22.18 1.15
C GLY A 577 34.06 -22.47 1.17
N ILE A 578 33.45 -22.60 2.34
CA ILE A 578 32.00 -22.86 2.48
C ILE A 578 31.13 -21.63 2.25
N GLY A 579 31.68 -20.42 2.45
CA GLY A 579 30.92 -19.19 2.31
C GLY A 579 30.30 -18.99 0.92
N TRP A 580 30.83 -19.63 -0.13
CA TRP A 580 30.24 -19.58 -1.47
C TRP A 580 28.81 -20.14 -1.52
N ALA A 581 28.47 -21.07 -0.63
CA ALA A 581 27.12 -21.65 -0.51
C ALA A 581 26.15 -20.82 0.34
N HIS A 582 26.55 -19.62 0.78
CA HIS A 582 25.71 -18.74 1.60
C HIS A 582 24.45 -18.27 0.82
N PRO A 583 23.23 -18.45 1.35
CA PRO A 583 21.98 -18.11 0.65
C PRO A 583 21.87 -16.66 0.17
N GLY A 584 22.44 -15.70 0.92
CA GLY A 584 22.55 -14.29 0.51
C GLY A 584 23.27 -14.03 -0.83
N ARG A 585 23.97 -15.02 -1.39
CA ARG A 585 24.55 -14.94 -2.75
C ARG A 585 23.64 -15.50 -3.84
N PHE A 586 22.57 -16.20 -3.48
CA PHE A 586 21.66 -16.76 -4.46
C PHE A 586 20.79 -15.66 -5.07
N TRP A 587 20.22 -15.94 -6.23
CA TRP A 587 19.22 -15.09 -6.85
C TRP A 587 18.14 -14.68 -5.85
N CYS A 588 17.73 -13.42 -5.89
CA CYS A 588 16.83 -12.81 -4.90
C CYS A 588 15.52 -13.59 -4.74
N HIS A 589 14.87 -13.99 -5.83
CA HIS A 589 13.66 -14.81 -5.78
C HIS A 589 13.88 -16.15 -5.08
N CYS A 590 14.97 -16.84 -5.41
CA CYS A 590 15.29 -18.10 -4.74
C CYS A 590 15.53 -17.89 -3.24
N ARG A 591 16.41 -16.95 -2.84
CA ARG A 591 16.69 -16.77 -1.41
C ARG A 591 15.47 -16.26 -0.64
N MET A 592 14.63 -15.41 -1.23
CA MET A 592 13.46 -14.83 -0.55
C MET A 592 12.29 -15.84 -0.45
N VAL A 593 12.23 -16.86 -1.30
CA VAL A 593 11.32 -17.99 -1.10
C VAL A 593 11.88 -18.98 -0.07
N TYR A 594 13.15 -19.37 -0.19
CA TYR A 594 13.74 -20.37 0.69
C TYR A 594 14.02 -19.85 2.11
N LEU A 595 14.12 -18.54 2.33
CA LEU A 595 14.26 -17.91 3.64
C LEU A 595 13.09 -18.28 4.58
N PRO A 596 11.83 -17.90 4.29
CA PRO A 596 10.68 -18.26 5.11
C PRO A 596 10.36 -19.76 5.05
N MET A 597 10.62 -20.46 3.93
CA MET A 597 10.51 -21.93 3.91
C MET A 597 11.45 -22.60 4.93
N SER A 598 12.70 -22.13 5.04
CA SER A 598 13.67 -22.64 6.01
C SER A 598 13.25 -22.36 7.46
N TYR A 599 12.63 -21.20 7.70
CA TYR A 599 12.06 -20.87 9.01
C TYR A 599 10.93 -21.83 9.39
N ALA A 600 9.93 -21.99 8.51
CA ALA A 600 8.78 -22.88 8.73
C ALA A 600 9.21 -24.36 8.85
N TYR A 601 10.12 -24.82 7.98
CA TYR A 601 10.73 -26.15 8.07
C TYR A 601 11.44 -26.32 9.40
N GLY A 602 12.30 -25.37 9.78
CA GLY A 602 13.08 -25.42 11.01
C GLY A 602 12.24 -25.52 12.28
N ARG A 603 11.03 -24.96 12.25
CA ARG A 603 10.00 -25.05 13.31
C ARG A 603 9.07 -26.25 13.21
N ARG A 604 9.06 -26.98 12.09
CA ARG A 604 8.05 -28.00 11.77
C ARG A 604 6.62 -27.46 11.85
N ALA A 605 6.45 -26.24 11.36
CA ALA A 605 5.19 -25.50 11.43
C ALA A 605 4.07 -26.26 10.70
N THR A 606 3.04 -26.66 11.41
CA THR A 606 1.94 -27.47 10.87
C THR A 606 0.61 -26.90 11.36
N ALA A 607 -0.37 -26.80 10.46
CA ALA A 607 -1.71 -26.35 10.79
C ALA A 607 -2.37 -27.29 11.81
N PRO A 608 -3.29 -26.77 12.65
CA PRO A 608 -4.10 -27.61 13.52
C PRO A 608 -4.88 -28.66 12.72
N PRO A 609 -4.99 -29.91 13.21
CA PRO A 609 -5.78 -30.94 12.55
C PRO A 609 -7.26 -30.55 12.52
N SER A 610 -7.93 -30.82 11.40
CA SER A 610 -9.35 -30.55 11.19
C SER A 610 -10.01 -31.74 10.48
N PRO A 611 -11.35 -31.87 10.51
CA PRO A 611 -12.04 -32.90 9.75
C PRO A 611 -11.70 -32.85 8.25
N LEU A 612 -11.44 -31.65 7.72
CA LEU A 612 -11.06 -31.46 6.33
C LEU A 612 -9.63 -31.95 6.04
N THR A 613 -8.66 -31.64 6.91
CA THR A 613 -7.29 -32.12 6.71
C THR A 613 -7.20 -33.64 6.89
N GLU A 614 -8.01 -34.24 7.77
CA GLU A 614 -8.09 -35.70 7.87
C GLU A 614 -8.74 -36.33 6.63
N ALA A 615 -9.78 -35.72 6.07
CA ALA A 615 -10.37 -36.17 4.80
C ALA A 615 -9.35 -36.09 3.66
N LEU A 616 -8.61 -34.98 3.54
CA LEU A 616 -7.56 -34.80 2.54
C LEU A 616 -6.47 -35.89 2.62
N ARG A 617 -6.09 -36.34 3.83
CA ARG A 617 -5.13 -37.45 4.01
C ARG A 617 -5.63 -38.78 3.43
N GLN A 618 -6.95 -38.97 3.32
CA GLN A 618 -7.54 -40.14 2.68
C GLN A 618 -7.78 -39.93 1.18
N GLU A 619 -7.96 -38.68 0.75
CA GLU A 619 -8.26 -38.33 -0.64
C GLU A 619 -7.00 -38.24 -1.52
N LEU A 620 -5.87 -37.75 -0.99
CA LEU A 620 -4.68 -37.41 -1.78
C LEU A 620 -3.74 -38.60 -2.11
N TYR A 621 -3.92 -39.72 -1.42
CA TYR A 621 -2.99 -40.84 -1.46
C TYR A 621 -3.72 -42.15 -1.81
N PRO A 622 -3.13 -43.03 -2.64
CA PRO A 622 -3.69 -44.34 -2.93
C PRO A 622 -3.50 -45.35 -1.79
N LEU A 623 -2.63 -45.04 -0.82
CA LEU A 623 -2.35 -45.86 0.36
C LEU A 623 -2.88 -45.17 1.62
N PRO A 624 -3.28 -45.93 2.66
CA PRO A 624 -3.61 -45.34 3.96
C PRO A 624 -2.47 -44.46 4.47
N TYR A 625 -2.79 -43.24 4.92
CA TYR A 625 -1.80 -42.21 5.27
C TYR A 625 -0.71 -42.70 6.25
N GLY A 626 -1.10 -43.49 7.26
CA GLY A 626 -0.17 -44.04 8.26
C GLY A 626 0.79 -45.12 7.74
N GLN A 627 0.59 -45.62 6.52
CA GLN A 627 1.46 -46.63 5.88
C GLN A 627 2.46 -46.02 4.90
N ILE A 628 2.44 -44.70 4.71
CA ILE A 628 3.34 -44.01 3.78
C ILE A 628 4.77 -44.01 4.34
N ASN A 629 5.73 -44.46 3.54
CA ASN A 629 7.14 -44.36 3.87
C ASN A 629 7.68 -42.96 3.49
N TRP A 630 7.60 -42.03 4.43
CA TRP A 630 8.01 -40.64 4.23
C TRP A 630 9.49 -40.50 3.86
N ASN A 631 10.39 -41.29 4.45
CA ASN A 631 11.80 -41.25 4.12
C ASN A 631 12.06 -41.52 2.62
N LYS A 632 11.30 -42.45 2.02
CA LYS A 632 11.36 -42.72 0.57
C LYS A 632 10.72 -41.60 -0.26
N ALA A 633 9.66 -40.98 0.24
CA ALA A 633 8.96 -39.88 -0.45
C ALA A 633 9.83 -38.63 -0.64
N ARG A 634 10.88 -38.44 0.17
CA ARG A 634 11.81 -37.29 0.07
C ARG A 634 12.31 -37.04 -1.36
N ASN A 635 12.80 -38.09 -2.02
CA ASN A 635 13.33 -38.04 -3.38
C ASN A 635 12.33 -38.50 -4.45
N ALA A 636 11.08 -38.78 -4.07
CA ALA A 636 10.04 -39.15 -5.02
C ALA A 636 9.51 -37.88 -5.70
N CYS A 637 9.47 -37.89 -7.02
CA CYS A 637 8.87 -36.84 -7.85
C CYS A 637 8.19 -37.51 -9.05
N ALA A 638 7.03 -37.03 -9.46
CA ALA A 638 6.34 -37.53 -10.64
C ALA A 638 7.13 -37.16 -11.91
N LYS A 639 7.08 -38.02 -12.92
CA LYS A 639 7.84 -37.84 -14.16
C LYS A 639 7.43 -36.54 -14.87
N GLU A 640 6.15 -36.22 -14.84
CA GLU A 640 5.55 -35.05 -15.47
C GLU A 640 6.02 -33.73 -14.84
N ASP A 641 6.45 -33.74 -13.58
CA ASP A 641 6.94 -32.55 -12.87
C ASP A 641 8.47 -32.40 -12.94
N LEU A 642 9.21 -33.48 -13.22
CA LEU A 642 10.66 -33.52 -13.13
C LEU A 642 11.32 -32.84 -14.35
N TYR A 643 11.46 -31.51 -14.28
CA TYR A 643 12.18 -30.72 -15.28
C TYR A 643 13.70 -30.71 -15.04
N TYR A 644 14.12 -30.65 -13.78
CA TYR A 644 15.54 -30.64 -13.39
C TYR A 644 15.86 -31.89 -12.53
N PRO A 645 16.39 -32.97 -13.14
CA PRO A 645 16.68 -34.20 -12.43
C PRO A 645 17.85 -34.01 -11.45
N HIS A 646 17.75 -34.62 -10.28
CA HIS A 646 18.76 -34.53 -9.24
C HIS A 646 20.05 -35.27 -9.64
N PRO A 647 21.20 -34.58 -9.67
CA PRO A 647 22.49 -35.25 -9.77
C PRO A 647 22.77 -36.05 -8.48
N LEU A 648 23.51 -37.16 -8.59
CA LEU A 648 23.86 -38.01 -7.43
C LEU A 648 24.51 -37.22 -6.26
N ILE A 649 25.30 -36.20 -6.57
CA ILE A 649 25.94 -35.35 -5.55
C ILE A 649 24.90 -34.61 -4.68
N GLN A 650 23.78 -34.23 -5.28
CA GLN A 650 22.69 -33.55 -4.59
C GLN A 650 21.96 -34.52 -3.64
N ASP A 651 21.69 -35.73 -4.09
CA ASP A 651 21.08 -36.78 -3.26
C ASP A 651 21.96 -37.14 -2.06
N VAL A 652 23.28 -37.26 -2.26
CA VAL A 652 24.24 -37.51 -1.17
C VAL A 652 24.25 -36.35 -0.17
N LEU A 653 24.24 -35.11 -0.66
CA LEU A 653 24.18 -33.91 0.19
C LEU A 653 22.91 -33.88 1.03
N TRP A 654 21.73 -34.05 0.43
CA TRP A 654 20.47 -34.06 1.15
C TRP A 654 20.33 -35.23 2.11
N TRP A 655 20.82 -36.42 1.73
CA TRP A 655 20.84 -37.55 2.64
C TRP A 655 21.70 -37.24 3.87
N THR A 656 22.88 -36.64 3.68
CA THR A 656 23.78 -36.24 4.77
C THR A 656 23.12 -35.20 5.68
N LEU A 657 22.51 -34.16 5.10
CA LEU A 657 21.77 -33.14 5.86
C LEU A 657 20.60 -33.75 6.63
N TYR A 658 19.92 -34.73 6.06
CA TYR A 658 18.78 -35.39 6.72
C TYR A 658 19.22 -36.23 7.90
N GLN A 659 20.36 -36.94 7.81
CA GLN A 659 20.93 -37.64 8.96
C GLN A 659 21.37 -36.67 10.07
N ALA A 660 21.75 -35.44 9.73
CA ALA A 660 22.12 -34.41 10.71
C ALA A 660 20.91 -33.71 11.34
N GLU A 661 19.75 -33.70 10.69
CA GLU A 661 18.56 -32.96 11.12
C GLU A 661 18.09 -33.28 12.56
N PRO A 662 18.07 -34.55 13.03
CA PRO A 662 17.72 -34.86 14.42
C PRO A 662 18.64 -34.21 15.47
N LEU A 663 19.90 -33.91 15.11
CA LEU A 663 20.86 -33.24 15.99
C LEU A 663 20.64 -31.72 16.04
N LEU A 664 20.07 -31.15 14.98
CA LEU A 664 19.82 -29.72 14.85
C LEU A 664 18.47 -29.32 15.45
N LEU A 665 17.45 -30.19 15.36
CA LEU A 665 16.10 -29.88 15.81
C LEU A 665 16.07 -29.51 17.30
N GLY A 666 15.52 -28.32 17.62
CA GLY A 666 15.48 -27.79 18.99
C GLY A 666 16.83 -27.33 19.57
N SER A 667 17.92 -27.43 18.81
CA SER A 667 19.25 -27.01 19.27
C SER A 667 19.38 -25.48 19.41
N ARG A 668 20.39 -25.03 20.16
CA ARG A 668 20.74 -23.59 20.25
C ARG A 668 21.11 -23.00 18.89
N LEU A 669 21.71 -23.80 18.01
CA LEU A 669 22.09 -23.37 16.66
C LEU A 669 20.84 -23.13 15.81
N ARG A 670 19.88 -24.05 15.83
CA ARG A 670 18.56 -23.91 15.18
C ARG A 670 17.83 -22.67 15.66
N ASN A 671 17.76 -22.45 16.97
CA ASN A 671 17.10 -21.26 17.52
C ASN A 671 17.79 -19.95 17.11
N ARG A 672 19.13 -19.93 17.00
CA ARG A 672 19.86 -18.77 16.47
C ARG A 672 19.57 -18.56 14.98
N ALA A 673 19.51 -19.63 14.20
CA ALA A 673 19.25 -19.58 12.78
C ALA A 673 17.82 -19.08 12.47
N LEU A 674 16.83 -19.53 13.24
CA LEU A 674 15.45 -19.07 13.14
C LEU A 674 15.31 -17.57 13.45
N LYS A 675 16.05 -17.06 14.44
CA LYS A 675 16.10 -15.61 14.74
C LYS A 675 16.73 -14.81 13.60
N GLU A 676 17.81 -15.32 13.01
CA GLU A 676 18.40 -14.69 11.82
C GLU A 676 17.38 -14.69 10.66
N CYS A 677 16.67 -15.80 10.43
CA CYS A 677 15.66 -15.85 9.38
C CYS A 677 14.57 -14.78 9.58
N MET A 678 13.99 -14.67 10.80
CA MET A 678 12.96 -13.65 11.08
C MET A 678 13.48 -12.22 10.96
N LYS A 679 14.74 -11.97 11.33
CA LYS A 679 15.36 -10.66 11.14
C LYS A 679 15.36 -10.25 9.66
N HIS A 680 15.72 -11.16 8.75
CA HIS A 680 15.69 -10.88 7.30
C HIS A 680 14.25 -10.78 6.75
N ILE A 681 13.31 -11.57 7.29
CA ILE A 681 11.88 -11.50 6.94
C ILE A 681 11.31 -10.12 7.30
N HIS A 682 11.46 -9.67 8.55
CA HIS A 682 10.97 -8.35 8.98
C HIS A 682 11.61 -7.20 8.19
N TYR A 683 12.90 -7.31 7.87
CA TYR A 683 13.56 -6.32 7.03
C TYR A 683 12.92 -6.24 5.63
N GLU A 684 12.65 -7.39 5.00
CA GLU A 684 12.01 -7.42 3.68
C GLU A 684 10.58 -6.84 3.73
N ASP A 685 9.80 -7.25 4.73
CA ASP A 685 8.43 -6.79 4.95
C ASP A 685 8.37 -5.25 5.10
N GLU A 686 9.26 -4.66 5.91
CA GLU A 686 9.28 -3.23 6.15
C GLU A 686 9.74 -2.44 4.91
N ASN A 687 10.75 -2.92 4.19
CA ASN A 687 11.29 -2.23 3.01
C ASN A 687 10.36 -2.31 1.79
N THR A 688 9.47 -3.28 1.73
CA THR A 688 8.48 -3.45 0.65
C THR A 688 7.06 -3.11 1.09
N ARG A 689 6.88 -2.57 2.30
CA ARG A 689 5.56 -2.24 2.86
C ARG A 689 4.60 -3.43 2.82
N TYR A 690 5.13 -4.62 3.10
CA TYR A 690 4.45 -5.92 3.15
C TYR A 690 3.89 -6.41 1.80
N VAL A 691 4.43 -5.87 0.69
CA VAL A 691 4.17 -6.37 -0.68
C VAL A 691 5.12 -7.51 -1.01
N ASP A 692 6.36 -7.44 -0.52
CA ASP A 692 7.47 -8.37 -0.75
C ASP A 692 7.86 -8.50 -2.22
N ILE A 693 8.93 -9.25 -2.52
CA ILE A 693 9.45 -9.34 -3.91
C ILE A 693 8.46 -9.97 -4.89
N GLY A 694 7.56 -10.84 -4.42
CA GLY A 694 6.58 -11.55 -5.23
C GLY A 694 5.64 -12.41 -4.39
N PRO A 695 4.62 -13.03 -5.02
CA PRO A 695 3.47 -13.63 -4.32
C PRO A 695 3.84 -14.78 -3.39
N VAL A 696 4.80 -15.63 -3.80
CA VAL A 696 5.22 -16.79 -3.01
C VAL A 696 5.94 -16.33 -1.74
N ASN A 697 6.92 -15.43 -1.88
CA ASN A 697 7.61 -14.84 -0.74
C ASN A 697 6.62 -14.07 0.16
N LYS A 698 5.69 -13.31 -0.43
CA LYS A 698 4.67 -12.56 0.31
C LYS A 698 3.82 -13.42 1.23
N VAL A 699 3.31 -14.53 0.72
CA VAL A 699 2.46 -15.43 1.50
C VAL A 699 3.28 -16.15 2.57
N LEU A 700 4.51 -16.54 2.25
CA LEU A 700 5.39 -17.24 3.19
C LEU A 700 5.88 -16.32 4.32
N ASN A 701 6.25 -15.07 4.03
CA ASN A 701 6.61 -14.07 5.04
C ASN A 701 5.42 -13.81 5.96
N MET A 702 4.23 -13.56 5.41
CA MET A 702 2.99 -13.43 6.19
C MET A 702 2.77 -14.62 7.12
N LEU A 703 2.91 -15.85 6.61
CA LEU A 703 2.79 -17.07 7.42
C LEU A 703 3.86 -17.11 8.52
N CYS A 704 5.10 -16.75 8.23
CA CYS A 704 6.18 -16.71 9.22
C CYS A 704 5.94 -15.67 10.32
N CYS A 705 5.43 -14.47 9.99
CA CYS A 705 5.03 -13.47 10.97
C CYS A 705 3.92 -14.00 11.89
N TRP A 706 2.91 -14.68 11.33
CA TRP A 706 1.88 -15.33 12.14
C TRP A 706 2.43 -16.46 13.01
N LEU A 707 3.35 -17.27 12.47
CA LEU A 707 3.99 -18.35 13.23
C LEU A 707 4.81 -17.79 14.40
N GLU A 708 5.54 -16.68 14.18
CA GLU A 708 6.29 -15.98 15.23
C GLU A 708 5.35 -15.44 16.31
N ASP A 709 4.34 -14.67 15.90
CA ASP A 709 3.31 -14.10 16.77
C ASP A 709 2.01 -13.84 15.97
N PRO A 710 0.94 -14.63 16.20
CA PRO A 710 -0.35 -14.48 15.52
C PRO A 710 -1.01 -13.11 15.66
N ASP A 711 -0.72 -12.38 16.74
CA ASP A 711 -1.31 -11.07 17.03
C ASP A 711 -0.41 -9.90 16.62
N SER A 712 0.73 -10.19 15.98
CA SER A 712 1.73 -9.20 15.58
C SER A 712 1.18 -8.16 14.60
N GLU A 713 1.65 -6.93 14.77
CA GLU A 713 1.38 -5.83 13.83
C GLU A 713 1.89 -6.16 12.42
N ALA A 714 3.00 -6.88 12.30
CA ALA A 714 3.56 -7.32 11.02
C ALA A 714 2.56 -8.22 10.26
N PHE A 715 1.99 -9.24 10.92
CA PHE A 715 0.98 -10.10 10.31
C PHE A 715 -0.27 -9.31 9.90
N LYS A 716 -0.76 -8.40 10.75
CA LYS A 716 -1.93 -7.56 10.46
C LYS A 716 -1.71 -6.65 9.23
N ARG A 717 -0.48 -6.18 8.99
CA ARG A 717 -0.13 -5.38 7.81
C ARG A 717 -0.03 -6.19 6.52
N HIS A 718 0.28 -7.48 6.62
CA HIS A 718 0.32 -8.39 5.47
C HIS A 718 -1.06 -8.68 4.88
N LEU A 719 -2.10 -8.77 5.72
CA LEU A 719 -3.45 -9.16 5.30
C LEU A 719 -4.03 -8.25 4.19
N PRO A 720 -4.08 -6.91 4.33
CA PRO A 720 -4.63 -6.04 3.28
C PRO A 720 -3.78 -6.02 2.01
N ARG A 721 -2.51 -6.44 2.07
CA ARG A 721 -1.62 -6.53 0.89
C ARG A 721 -1.82 -7.80 0.07
N LEU A 722 -2.65 -8.75 0.52
CA LEU A 722 -3.03 -9.92 -0.30
C LEU A 722 -3.85 -9.50 -1.52
N PHE A 723 -4.73 -8.50 -1.37
CA PHE A 723 -5.58 -8.01 -2.45
C PHE A 723 -4.79 -7.37 -3.59
N ASP A 724 -3.60 -6.84 -3.31
CA ASP A 724 -2.68 -6.28 -4.32
C ASP A 724 -2.24 -7.36 -5.34
N TYR A 725 -2.40 -8.64 -5.02
CA TYR A 725 -2.08 -9.79 -5.87
C TYR A 725 -3.29 -10.48 -6.49
N LEU A 726 -4.52 -10.03 -6.24
CA LEU A 726 -5.72 -10.70 -6.74
C LEU A 726 -6.32 -9.97 -7.94
N TRP A 727 -6.58 -10.73 -9.01
CA TRP A 727 -7.12 -10.22 -10.26
C TRP A 727 -8.31 -11.05 -10.73
N VAL A 728 -9.34 -10.38 -11.25
CA VAL A 728 -10.56 -11.03 -11.77
C VAL A 728 -10.68 -10.76 -13.25
N ALA A 729 -10.79 -11.83 -14.03
CA ALA A 729 -11.13 -11.79 -15.45
C ALA A 729 -12.30 -12.74 -15.73
N GLU A 730 -12.69 -12.90 -16.98
CA GLU A 730 -13.84 -13.73 -17.38
C GLU A 730 -13.65 -15.23 -17.08
N ASP A 731 -12.42 -15.66 -16.85
CA ASP A 731 -12.08 -17.02 -16.41
C ASP A 731 -12.16 -17.20 -14.89
N GLY A 732 -12.27 -16.13 -14.10
CA GLY A 732 -12.36 -16.15 -12.63
C GLY A 732 -11.27 -15.33 -11.94
N MET A 733 -11.15 -15.49 -10.61
CA MET A 733 -10.14 -14.82 -9.81
C MET A 733 -8.87 -15.64 -9.72
N LYS A 734 -7.73 -15.01 -9.98
CA LYS A 734 -6.40 -15.61 -9.89
C LYS A 734 -5.47 -14.78 -9.02
N MET A 735 -4.36 -15.41 -8.62
CA MET A 735 -3.25 -14.70 -7.98
C MET A 735 -2.20 -14.35 -9.05
N GLN A 736 -1.87 -13.07 -9.11
CA GLN A 736 -0.91 -12.48 -10.05
C GLN A 736 0.53 -12.93 -9.70
N GLY A 737 1.41 -13.02 -10.70
CA GLY A 737 2.81 -13.42 -10.52
C GLY A 737 3.68 -12.39 -9.79
N TYR A 738 3.22 -11.14 -9.74
CA TYR A 738 3.69 -10.00 -8.93
C TYR A 738 2.45 -9.24 -8.46
N ASN A 739 2.57 -8.14 -7.70
CA ASN A 739 1.43 -7.25 -7.41
C ASN A 739 0.93 -6.48 -8.66
N GLY A 740 1.35 -6.88 -9.87
CA GLY A 740 1.03 -6.36 -11.18
C GLY A 740 2.28 -6.15 -12.05
N SER A 741 2.08 -5.60 -13.25
CA SER A 741 3.11 -5.21 -14.23
C SER A 741 3.07 -3.71 -14.57
N GLN A 742 2.61 -2.90 -13.62
CA GLN A 742 2.16 -1.53 -13.83
C GLN A 742 3.23 -0.63 -14.47
N LEU A 743 4.44 -0.56 -13.90
CA LEU A 743 5.49 0.24 -14.50
C LEU A 743 5.95 -0.36 -15.83
N TRP A 744 6.19 -1.66 -15.87
CA TRP A 744 6.67 -2.34 -17.06
C TRP A 744 5.79 -2.04 -18.29
N ASP A 745 4.48 -2.20 -18.13
CA ASP A 745 3.50 -1.93 -19.18
C ASP A 745 3.45 -0.43 -19.52
N THR A 746 3.51 0.44 -18.52
CA THR A 746 3.47 1.90 -18.72
C THR A 746 4.72 2.42 -19.44
N ALA A 747 5.91 1.91 -19.10
CA ALA A 747 7.17 2.32 -19.72
C ALA A 747 7.24 1.90 -21.20
N PHE A 748 6.74 0.71 -21.54
CA PHE A 748 6.63 0.30 -22.93
C PHE A 748 5.50 1.01 -23.67
N ALA A 749 4.34 1.25 -23.04
CA ALA A 749 3.24 2.00 -23.65
C ALA A 749 3.70 3.41 -24.08
N VAL A 750 4.44 4.11 -23.22
CA VAL A 750 5.01 5.42 -23.54
C VAL A 750 5.93 5.36 -24.76
N GLN A 751 6.84 4.38 -24.80
CA GLN A 751 7.75 4.22 -25.94
C GLN A 751 6.99 3.86 -27.23
N ALA A 752 6.00 2.97 -27.15
CA ALA A 752 5.17 2.55 -28.28
C ALA A 752 4.34 3.71 -28.85
N ILE A 753 3.67 4.49 -28.00
CA ILE A 753 2.88 5.65 -28.43
C ILE A 753 3.81 6.72 -29.02
N ALA A 754 4.94 7.01 -28.39
CA ALA A 754 5.91 7.99 -28.89
C ALA A 754 6.51 7.58 -30.25
N ALA A 755 6.71 6.28 -30.51
CA ALA A 755 7.21 5.78 -31.78
C ALA A 755 6.27 6.07 -32.97
N THR A 756 4.99 6.39 -32.72
CA THR A 756 4.02 6.79 -33.76
C THR A 756 4.24 8.22 -34.30
N GLY A 757 5.16 8.98 -33.70
CA GLY A 757 5.58 10.29 -34.17
C GLY A 757 4.50 11.35 -33.99
N ARG A 758 4.09 12.03 -35.06
CA ARG A 758 3.07 13.10 -35.01
C ARG A 758 1.74 12.66 -34.42
N LEU A 759 1.37 11.38 -34.59
CA LEU A 759 0.12 10.85 -34.06
C LEU A 759 0.11 10.83 -32.52
N ALA A 760 1.27 10.68 -31.88
CA ALA A 760 1.40 10.70 -30.42
C ALA A 760 0.86 12.01 -29.78
N LYS A 761 0.88 13.12 -30.53
CA LYS A 761 0.35 14.42 -30.06
C LYS A 761 -1.15 14.39 -29.83
N GLU A 762 -1.89 13.56 -30.59
CA GLU A 762 -3.33 13.36 -30.42
C GLU A 762 -3.64 12.72 -29.04
N PHE A 763 -2.66 12.04 -28.42
CA PHE A 763 -2.75 11.33 -27.14
C PHE A 763 -1.94 11.98 -26.02
N SER A 764 -1.71 13.30 -26.10
CA SER A 764 -0.86 14.02 -25.13
C SER A 764 -1.34 13.97 -23.68
N SER A 765 -2.66 13.94 -23.43
CA SER A 765 -3.19 13.76 -22.08
C SER A 765 -2.87 12.39 -21.50
N CYS A 766 -2.98 11.34 -22.32
CA CYS A 766 -2.61 9.99 -21.93
C CYS A 766 -1.13 9.91 -21.54
N LEU A 767 -0.26 10.48 -22.38
CA LEU A 767 1.18 10.56 -22.11
C LEU A 767 1.52 11.40 -20.88
N ARG A 768 0.75 12.46 -20.60
CA ARG A 768 0.90 13.27 -19.38
C ARG A 768 0.58 12.46 -18.12
N ASN A 769 -0.50 11.68 -18.13
CA ASN A 769 -0.85 10.82 -17.00
C ASN A 769 0.21 9.71 -16.82
N ALA A 770 0.67 9.11 -17.93
CA ALA A 770 1.75 8.12 -17.89
C ALA A 770 3.07 8.73 -17.37
N HIS A 771 3.38 9.97 -17.73
CA HIS A 771 4.53 10.71 -17.17
C HIS A 771 4.43 10.86 -15.66
N ASP A 772 3.27 11.30 -15.15
CA ASP A 772 3.01 11.44 -13.73
C ASP A 772 3.17 10.10 -12.98
N TYR A 773 2.69 9.00 -13.55
CA TYR A 773 2.90 7.67 -13.00
C TYR A 773 4.39 7.26 -12.98
N ILE A 774 5.11 7.43 -14.09
CA ILE A 774 6.55 7.12 -14.18
C ILE A 774 7.34 7.92 -13.15
N GLU A 775 7.01 9.19 -12.95
CA GLU A 775 7.67 10.03 -11.95
C GLU A 775 7.42 9.54 -10.51
N LYS A 776 6.18 9.20 -10.18
CA LYS A 776 5.76 8.76 -8.84
C LYS A 776 6.23 7.35 -8.50
N SER A 777 6.39 6.49 -9.50
CA SER A 777 6.82 5.09 -9.34
C SER A 777 8.33 4.92 -9.16
N GLN A 778 9.14 5.95 -9.41
CA GLN A 778 10.59 5.87 -9.17
C GLN A 778 10.89 5.71 -7.68
N VAL A 779 11.83 4.83 -7.35
CA VAL A 779 12.35 4.67 -5.99
C VAL A 779 13.24 5.87 -5.65
N VAL A 780 12.78 6.76 -4.78
CA VAL A 780 13.54 7.97 -4.39
C VAL A 780 14.29 7.85 -3.06
N GLU A 781 14.07 6.75 -2.35
CA GLU A 781 14.68 6.44 -1.06
C GLU A 781 15.48 5.14 -1.20
N GLU A 782 16.60 5.05 -0.49
CA GLU A 782 17.38 3.82 -0.44
C GLU A 782 16.78 2.87 0.61
N ALA A 783 16.94 1.56 0.42
CA ALA A 783 16.54 0.58 1.43
C ALA A 783 17.32 0.78 2.74
N GLN A 784 16.76 0.28 3.85
CA GLN A 784 17.34 0.46 5.18
C GLN A 784 18.80 -0.03 5.23
N GLN A 785 19.69 0.83 5.71
CA GLN A 785 21.14 0.59 5.76
C GLN A 785 21.56 -0.21 7.01
N PRO A 786 22.65 -0.98 6.95
CA PRO A 786 23.52 -1.20 5.78
C PRO A 786 22.98 -2.26 4.80
N LEU A 787 22.95 -1.97 3.49
CA LEU A 787 22.40 -2.89 2.48
C LEU A 787 23.08 -4.27 2.46
N SER A 788 24.39 -4.29 2.71
CA SER A 788 25.22 -5.50 2.65
C SER A 788 24.84 -6.54 3.70
N GLU A 789 24.22 -6.12 4.82
CA GLU A 789 23.74 -7.02 5.87
C GLU A 789 22.54 -7.85 5.42
N TYR A 790 21.67 -7.26 4.59
CA TYR A 790 20.44 -7.87 4.07
C TYR A 790 20.54 -8.26 2.60
N TYR A 791 21.77 -8.20 2.07
CA TYR A 791 22.10 -8.55 0.69
C TYR A 791 21.28 -7.77 -0.33
N ARG A 792 20.83 -6.55 -0.04
CA ARG A 792 20.19 -5.68 -1.02
C ARG A 792 21.26 -5.00 -1.88
N HIS A 793 20.89 -4.68 -3.12
CA HIS A 793 21.70 -3.81 -3.97
C HIS A 793 21.16 -2.37 -3.94
N ILE A 794 21.93 -1.39 -4.41
CA ILE A 794 21.47 0.00 -4.42
C ILE A 794 20.19 0.15 -5.26
N SER A 795 19.23 0.93 -4.76
CA SER A 795 17.92 1.10 -5.40
C SER A 795 17.51 2.54 -5.63
N LYS A 796 18.16 3.52 -5.00
CA LYS A 796 17.78 4.92 -5.18
C LYS A 796 17.96 5.38 -6.63
N GLY A 797 16.89 5.93 -7.21
CA GLY A 797 16.80 6.37 -8.61
C GLY A 797 16.34 5.28 -9.58
N ALA A 798 16.21 4.04 -9.12
CA ALA A 798 15.77 2.93 -9.94
C ALA A 798 14.24 2.87 -10.05
N TRP A 799 13.78 1.92 -10.84
CA TRP A 799 12.38 1.62 -11.01
C TRP A 799 12.12 0.10 -10.83
N PRO A 800 11.03 -0.28 -10.14
CA PRO A 800 10.63 -1.67 -9.96
C PRO A 800 9.80 -2.20 -11.16
N PHE A 801 9.44 -3.48 -11.17
CA PHE A 801 8.57 -4.04 -12.21
C PHE A 801 7.14 -3.48 -12.15
N SER A 802 6.61 -3.36 -10.93
CA SER A 802 5.21 -3.06 -10.64
C SER A 802 5.05 -1.62 -10.14
N SER A 803 5.07 -1.39 -8.83
CA SER A 803 4.81 -0.10 -8.18
C SER A 803 5.95 0.29 -7.24
N ARG A 804 6.04 1.57 -6.85
CA ARG A 804 7.08 2.03 -5.93
C ARG A 804 7.07 1.28 -4.58
N ASP A 805 5.89 0.89 -4.11
CA ASP A 805 5.75 0.14 -2.85
C ASP A 805 6.43 -1.24 -2.91
N HIS A 806 6.50 -1.88 -4.09
CA HIS A 806 7.27 -3.11 -4.31
C HIS A 806 8.76 -2.93 -3.98
N GLY A 807 9.31 -1.75 -4.29
CA GLY A 807 10.63 -1.32 -3.81
C GLY A 807 11.83 -2.12 -4.30
N TRP A 808 11.64 -3.14 -5.16
CA TRP A 808 12.72 -3.94 -5.73
C TRP A 808 13.12 -3.44 -7.12
N PRO A 809 14.28 -2.79 -7.26
CA PRO A 809 14.77 -2.35 -8.56
C PRO A 809 15.16 -3.53 -9.45
N ILE A 810 14.96 -3.37 -10.74
CA ILE A 810 15.39 -4.36 -11.76
C ILE A 810 16.11 -3.61 -12.85
N SER A 811 17.19 -4.19 -13.38
CA SER A 811 18.06 -3.56 -14.38
C SER A 811 17.30 -3.14 -15.63
N ASP A 812 16.46 -4.01 -16.21
CA ASP A 812 15.64 -3.70 -17.36
C ASP A 812 14.52 -2.73 -17.03
N CYS A 813 13.76 -2.93 -15.95
CA CYS A 813 12.67 -2.04 -15.56
C CYS A 813 13.18 -0.61 -15.29
N SER A 814 14.34 -0.49 -14.65
CA SER A 814 15.05 0.78 -14.47
C SER A 814 15.48 1.41 -15.79
N SER A 815 15.94 0.59 -16.72
CA SER A 815 16.35 1.04 -18.05
C SER A 815 15.16 1.47 -18.91
N GLU A 816 14.05 0.73 -18.89
CA GLU A 816 12.81 1.05 -19.59
C GLU A 816 12.13 2.28 -18.98
N GLY A 817 12.09 2.39 -17.65
CA GLY A 817 11.62 3.60 -16.95
C GLY A 817 12.45 4.83 -17.31
N LEU A 818 13.79 4.70 -17.33
CA LEU A 818 14.70 5.75 -17.79
C LEU A 818 14.47 6.13 -19.26
N LYS A 819 14.31 5.14 -20.15
CA LYS A 819 14.00 5.41 -21.57
C LYS A 819 12.66 6.10 -21.75
N ALA A 820 11.62 5.70 -21.02
CA ALA A 820 10.32 6.34 -21.06
C ALA A 820 10.40 7.79 -20.57
N ALA A 821 11.09 8.05 -19.45
CA ALA A 821 11.34 9.39 -18.94
C ALA A 821 12.12 10.27 -19.94
N LEU A 822 13.17 9.74 -20.56
CA LEU A 822 13.96 10.45 -21.59
C LEU A 822 13.17 10.70 -22.87
N THR A 823 12.25 9.80 -23.23
CA THR A 823 11.36 9.94 -24.39
C THR A 823 10.36 11.05 -24.15
N LEU A 824 9.70 11.07 -22.99
CA LEU A 824 8.77 12.13 -22.61
C LEU A 824 9.46 13.49 -22.49
N ALA A 825 10.70 13.53 -21.98
CA ALA A 825 11.51 14.75 -21.89
C ALA A 825 11.92 15.35 -23.25
N GLN A 826 11.71 14.64 -24.37
CA GLN A 826 11.90 15.16 -25.72
C GLN A 826 10.63 15.77 -26.31
N MET A 827 9.47 15.49 -25.70
CA MET A 827 8.20 16.08 -26.11
C MET A 827 8.02 17.47 -25.50
N ASP A 828 7.06 18.25 -26.01
CA ASP A 828 6.74 19.56 -25.45
C ASP A 828 6.21 19.40 -24.02
N SER A 829 6.87 20.03 -23.05
CA SER A 829 6.50 19.96 -21.64
C SER A 829 5.11 20.55 -21.35
N LYS A 830 4.59 21.41 -22.23
CA LYS A 830 3.20 21.87 -22.16
C LYS A 830 2.19 20.77 -22.47
N LEU A 831 2.61 19.76 -23.24
CA LEU A 831 1.79 18.61 -23.59
C LEU A 831 1.87 17.52 -22.51
N VAL A 832 3.09 17.09 -22.15
CA VAL A 832 3.29 15.90 -21.31
C VAL A 832 3.70 16.17 -19.86
N GLY A 833 3.94 17.43 -19.49
CA GLY A 833 4.43 17.80 -18.16
C GLY A 833 5.93 18.12 -18.13
N PRO A 834 6.43 18.69 -17.01
CA PRO A 834 7.84 18.99 -16.85
C PRO A 834 8.67 17.69 -16.77
N PRO A 835 9.88 17.64 -17.35
CA PRO A 835 10.72 16.45 -17.30
C PRO A 835 11.19 16.15 -15.87
N ILE A 836 11.34 14.87 -15.55
CA ILE A 836 11.96 14.42 -14.30
C ILE A 836 13.34 15.06 -14.14
N PRO A 837 13.68 15.61 -12.95
CA PRO A 837 14.97 16.26 -12.72
C PRO A 837 16.17 15.38 -13.08
N THR A 838 17.15 15.97 -13.78
CA THR A 838 18.36 15.25 -14.24
C THR A 838 19.06 14.48 -13.13
N ALA A 839 19.17 15.05 -11.92
CA ALA A 839 19.80 14.36 -10.79
C ALA A 839 19.14 13.01 -10.43
N ARG A 840 17.80 12.90 -10.59
CA ARG A 840 17.08 11.65 -10.38
C ARG A 840 17.33 10.64 -11.51
N LEU A 841 17.59 11.11 -12.72
CA LEU A 841 17.98 10.27 -13.86
C LEU A 841 19.43 9.79 -13.71
N GLU A 842 20.32 10.65 -13.19
CA GLU A 842 21.70 10.31 -12.86
C GLU A 842 21.76 9.23 -11.75
N ASP A 843 20.91 9.32 -10.74
CA ASP A 843 20.76 8.26 -9.72
C ASP A 843 20.40 6.91 -10.38
N CYS A 844 19.48 6.89 -11.35
CA CYS A 844 19.16 5.67 -12.12
C CYS A 844 20.37 5.13 -12.90
N VAL A 845 21.13 6.02 -13.56
CA VAL A 845 22.35 5.64 -14.29
C VAL A 845 23.39 5.03 -13.35
N ASN A 846 23.50 5.53 -12.11
CA ASN A 846 24.39 4.94 -11.10
C ASN A 846 23.97 3.50 -10.77
N VAL A 847 22.67 3.24 -10.62
CA VAL A 847 22.13 1.89 -10.41
C VAL A 847 22.49 0.99 -11.60
N ILE A 848 22.15 1.40 -12.83
CA ILE A 848 22.43 0.61 -14.05
C ILE A 848 23.92 0.28 -14.16
N LEU A 849 24.81 1.25 -13.97
CA LEU A 849 26.26 1.01 -14.03
C LEU A 849 26.74 0.03 -12.95
N SER A 850 26.16 0.10 -11.75
CA SER A 850 26.53 -0.80 -10.65
C SER A 850 26.07 -2.25 -10.84
N TYR A 851 25.08 -2.50 -11.71
CA TYR A 851 24.52 -3.82 -11.98
C TYR A 851 25.31 -4.58 -13.06
N GLN A 852 26.30 -3.94 -13.70
CA GLN A 852 27.08 -4.59 -14.75
C GLN A 852 28.06 -5.62 -14.16
N ASN A 853 27.96 -6.85 -14.64
CA ASN A 853 28.83 -7.95 -14.23
C ASN A 853 30.19 -7.93 -14.95
N SER A 854 31.12 -8.78 -14.50
CA SER A 854 32.51 -8.80 -15.00
C SER A 854 32.63 -9.23 -16.47
N ASP A 855 31.77 -10.12 -16.93
CA ASP A 855 31.64 -10.55 -18.33
C ASP A 855 31.04 -9.48 -19.25
N GLY A 856 30.50 -8.39 -18.68
CA GLY A 856 29.95 -7.25 -19.38
C GLY A 856 28.43 -7.25 -19.51
N GLY A 857 27.76 -8.35 -19.15
CA GLY A 857 26.30 -8.44 -19.16
C GLY A 857 25.66 -7.84 -17.91
N TRP A 858 24.33 -7.72 -17.97
CA TRP A 858 23.48 -7.37 -16.82
C TRP A 858 22.52 -8.51 -16.50
N ALA A 859 22.37 -8.73 -15.21
CA ALA A 859 21.42 -9.66 -14.62
C ALA A 859 20.15 -8.90 -14.19
N THR A 860 19.23 -9.52 -13.47
CA THR A 860 17.91 -8.92 -13.18
C THR A 860 17.96 -7.90 -12.04
N TYR A 861 17.89 -8.38 -10.79
CA TYR A 861 17.78 -7.55 -9.60
C TYR A 861 19.14 -7.17 -9.03
N GLU A 862 20.15 -8.01 -9.24
CA GLU A 862 21.45 -7.89 -8.60
C GLU A 862 22.57 -8.40 -9.49
N ASN A 863 23.81 -8.22 -9.06
CA ASN A 863 24.96 -8.80 -9.74
C ASN A 863 24.98 -10.32 -9.55
N LYS A 864 25.68 -11.02 -10.45
CA LYS A 864 25.99 -12.43 -10.33
C LYS A 864 26.93 -12.66 -9.14
N ARG A 865 26.35 -12.96 -7.97
CA ARG A 865 27.05 -13.16 -6.69
C ARG A 865 27.48 -14.61 -6.42
N SER A 866 26.99 -15.53 -7.25
CA SER A 866 27.18 -16.98 -7.12
C SER A 866 27.81 -17.60 -8.37
N PHE A 867 28.26 -18.84 -8.21
CA PHE A 867 28.88 -19.63 -9.28
C PHE A 867 27.87 -20.62 -9.86
N GLU A 868 27.96 -20.87 -11.17
CA GLU A 868 27.03 -21.75 -11.90
C GLU A 868 27.03 -23.19 -11.39
N ILE A 869 28.15 -23.65 -10.80
CA ILE A 869 28.22 -24.98 -10.18
C ILE A 869 27.20 -25.15 -9.05
N LEU A 870 26.73 -24.06 -8.42
CA LEU A 870 25.69 -24.13 -7.39
C LEU A 870 24.30 -24.48 -7.96
N GLU A 871 24.08 -24.41 -9.28
CA GLU A 871 22.86 -24.98 -9.87
C GLU A 871 22.80 -26.50 -9.75
N THR A 872 23.93 -27.18 -9.51
CA THR A 872 23.93 -28.64 -9.27
C THR A 872 23.19 -29.02 -7.99
N ILE A 873 22.93 -28.06 -7.10
CA ILE A 873 22.14 -28.24 -5.87
C ILE A 873 20.80 -27.49 -5.92
N ASN A 874 20.31 -27.13 -7.11
CA ASN A 874 19.00 -26.50 -7.30
C ASN A 874 17.89 -27.37 -6.67
N PRO A 875 17.20 -26.89 -5.62
CA PRO A 875 16.29 -27.71 -4.84
C PRO A 875 14.84 -27.74 -5.34
N SER A 876 14.52 -27.08 -6.46
CA SER A 876 13.13 -26.84 -6.86
C SER A 876 12.47 -27.95 -7.70
N GLU A 877 13.25 -28.88 -8.28
CA GLU A 877 12.83 -29.96 -9.21
C GLU A 877 12.16 -29.49 -10.53
N THR A 878 11.42 -28.38 -10.48
CA THR A 878 10.42 -27.93 -11.44
C THR A 878 10.91 -26.72 -12.26
N PHE A 879 11.87 -25.96 -11.70
CA PHE A 879 12.42 -24.74 -12.29
C PHE A 879 13.91 -24.91 -12.58
N GLY A 880 14.36 -24.39 -13.73
CA GLY A 880 15.79 -24.35 -14.07
C GLY A 880 16.38 -22.96 -13.84
N GLU A 881 17.67 -22.92 -13.47
CA GLU A 881 18.45 -21.67 -13.34
C GLU A 881 17.83 -20.69 -12.33
N ILE A 882 17.73 -21.14 -11.08
CA ILE A 882 17.15 -20.35 -10.00
C ILE A 882 18.17 -19.97 -8.92
N VAL A 883 19.36 -20.59 -8.90
CA VAL A 883 20.33 -20.33 -7.82
C VAL A 883 21.13 -19.07 -8.11
N VAL A 884 21.44 -18.80 -9.38
CA VAL A 884 22.27 -17.67 -9.80
C VAL A 884 21.42 -16.62 -10.53
N ASP A 885 21.65 -15.33 -10.24
CA ASP A 885 21.10 -14.24 -11.07
C ASP A 885 21.96 -14.12 -12.34
N TYR A 886 21.49 -14.73 -13.43
CA TYR A 886 22.23 -14.81 -14.69
C TYR A 886 22.20 -13.48 -15.43
N ASN A 887 23.23 -13.26 -16.23
CA ASN A 887 23.15 -12.21 -17.24
C ASN A 887 22.22 -12.65 -18.37
N HIS A 888 21.41 -11.72 -18.86
CA HIS A 888 20.40 -11.99 -19.87
C HIS A 888 20.54 -11.03 -21.06
N VAL A 889 20.11 -11.47 -22.25
CA VAL A 889 20.12 -10.64 -23.46
C VAL A 889 19.20 -9.44 -23.28
N GLU A 890 18.04 -9.65 -22.68
CA GLU A 890 16.99 -8.64 -22.51
C GLU A 890 17.44 -7.54 -21.54
N CYS A 891 17.91 -7.93 -20.36
CA CYS A 891 18.44 -7.01 -19.35
C CYS A 891 19.64 -6.22 -19.89
N SER A 892 20.57 -6.90 -20.55
CA SER A 892 21.75 -6.25 -21.13
C SER A 892 21.38 -5.26 -22.24
N THR A 893 20.44 -5.62 -23.13
CA THR A 893 19.95 -4.70 -24.17
C THR A 893 19.25 -3.50 -23.57
N ALA A 894 18.36 -3.69 -22.60
CA ALA A 894 17.65 -2.60 -21.95
C ALA A 894 18.66 -1.59 -21.35
N CYS A 895 19.67 -2.07 -20.62
CA CYS A 895 20.74 -1.23 -20.08
C CYS A 895 21.56 -0.51 -21.18
N ILE A 896 21.94 -1.21 -22.26
CA ILE A 896 22.69 -0.61 -23.38
C ILE A 896 21.88 0.51 -24.04
N THR A 897 20.61 0.25 -24.35
CA THR A 897 19.74 1.21 -25.03
C THR A 897 19.45 2.43 -24.15
N ALA A 898 19.21 2.23 -22.84
CA ALA A 898 19.00 3.31 -21.89
C ALA A 898 20.24 4.18 -21.67
N LEU A 899 21.40 3.57 -21.44
CA LEU A 899 22.68 4.28 -21.29
C LEU A 899 23.06 5.04 -22.57
N THR A 900 22.77 4.47 -23.74
CA THR A 900 22.98 5.14 -25.02
C THR A 900 22.08 6.36 -25.17
N ALA A 901 20.78 6.21 -24.86
CA ALA A 901 19.83 7.32 -24.91
C ALA A 901 20.19 8.43 -23.92
N PHE A 902 20.59 8.07 -22.69
CA PHE A 902 21.03 9.01 -21.67
C PHE A 902 22.28 9.77 -22.10
N ARG A 903 23.32 9.07 -22.57
CA ARG A 903 24.59 9.68 -23.02
C ARG A 903 24.39 10.66 -24.17
N ARG A 904 23.48 10.36 -25.10
CA ARG A 904 23.15 11.27 -26.22
C ARG A 904 22.59 12.61 -25.72
N ARG A 905 21.87 12.63 -24.60
CA ARG A 905 21.27 13.84 -24.01
C ARG A 905 22.18 14.51 -22.98
N HIS A 906 22.99 13.73 -22.26
CA HIS A 906 23.87 14.17 -21.18
C HIS A 906 25.32 13.71 -21.45
N PRO A 907 25.98 14.25 -22.49
CA PRO A 907 27.27 13.73 -22.97
C PRO A 907 28.43 13.91 -21.97
N GLU A 908 28.31 14.84 -21.02
CA GLU A 908 29.33 15.14 -20.01
C GLU A 908 29.26 14.22 -18.77
N HIS A 909 28.12 13.58 -18.51
CA HIS A 909 27.92 12.80 -17.29
C HIS A 909 28.54 11.39 -17.42
N ARG A 910 29.59 11.10 -16.64
CA ARG A 910 30.28 9.79 -16.57
C ARG A 910 30.57 9.15 -17.94
N SER A 911 30.84 9.97 -18.95
CA SER A 911 30.87 9.57 -20.37
C SER A 911 31.84 8.44 -20.68
N ALA A 912 33.04 8.47 -20.08
CA ALA A 912 34.08 7.45 -20.28
C ALA A 912 33.65 6.08 -19.72
N GLU A 913 33.01 6.07 -18.56
CA GLU A 913 32.52 4.86 -17.90
C GLU A 913 31.34 4.27 -18.66
N ILE A 914 30.35 5.11 -19.03
CA ILE A 914 29.23 4.69 -19.86
C ILE A 914 29.73 4.09 -21.17
N SER A 915 30.66 4.75 -21.85
CA SER A 915 31.22 4.25 -23.12
C SER A 915 31.95 2.91 -22.97
N THR A 916 32.64 2.70 -21.85
CA THR A 916 33.27 1.42 -21.52
C THR A 916 32.23 0.34 -21.25
N SER A 917 31.20 0.68 -20.48
CA SER A 917 30.09 -0.20 -20.13
C SER A 917 29.34 -0.68 -21.38
N LEU A 918 29.02 0.23 -22.31
CA LEU A 918 28.38 -0.07 -23.59
C LEU A 918 29.19 -1.04 -24.46
N LYS A 919 30.50 -0.82 -24.59
CA LYS A 919 31.39 -1.72 -25.35
C LYS A 919 31.43 -3.13 -24.76
N ARG A 920 31.48 -3.23 -23.43
CA ARG A 920 31.47 -4.51 -22.71
C ARG A 920 30.13 -5.23 -22.88
N GLY A 921 29.02 -4.51 -22.76
CA GLY A 921 27.67 -5.03 -22.99
C GLY A 921 27.47 -5.59 -24.38
N LEU A 922 27.86 -4.83 -25.41
CA LEU A 922 27.76 -5.27 -26.80
C LEU A 922 28.61 -6.53 -27.06
N LYS A 923 29.81 -6.60 -26.48
CA LYS A 923 30.67 -7.78 -26.57
C LYS A 923 30.02 -9.01 -25.94
N TYR A 924 29.42 -8.85 -24.76
CA TYR A 924 28.67 -9.91 -24.09
C TYR A 924 27.52 -10.42 -24.97
N LEU A 925 26.67 -9.53 -25.48
CA LEU A 925 25.53 -9.89 -26.33
C LEU A 925 25.92 -10.68 -27.58
N LYS A 926 27.01 -10.28 -28.24
CA LYS A 926 27.55 -11.01 -29.40
C LYS A 926 28.10 -12.38 -29.02
N SER A 927 28.64 -12.52 -27.82
CA SER A 927 29.22 -13.80 -27.36
C SER A 927 28.16 -14.86 -27.04
N ILE A 928 26.94 -14.44 -26.71
CA ILE A 928 25.83 -15.35 -26.38
C ILE A 928 24.87 -15.58 -27.57
N GLN A 929 25.08 -14.92 -28.72
CA GLN A 929 24.29 -15.19 -29.92
C GLN A 929 24.48 -16.65 -30.35
N ARG A 930 23.38 -17.34 -30.66
CA ARG A 930 23.41 -18.74 -31.10
C ARG A 930 23.91 -18.84 -32.54
N LYS A 931 24.37 -20.05 -32.90
CA LYS A 931 24.90 -20.34 -34.24
C LYS A 931 23.89 -20.14 -35.37
N ASP A 932 22.59 -20.28 -35.08
CA ASP A 932 21.51 -20.03 -36.03
C ASP A 932 21.18 -18.54 -36.19
N GLY A 933 21.84 -17.65 -35.44
CA GLY A 933 21.63 -16.20 -35.46
C GLY A 933 20.66 -15.68 -34.40
N SER A 934 19.96 -16.56 -33.68
CA SER A 934 18.98 -16.17 -32.67
C SER A 934 19.61 -15.89 -31.29
N TRP A 935 18.83 -15.27 -30.40
CA TRP A 935 19.08 -15.28 -28.95
C TRP A 935 17.93 -16.00 -28.24
N TYR A 936 18.22 -16.54 -27.06
CA TYR A 936 17.23 -17.26 -26.25
C TYR A 936 16.54 -16.32 -25.24
N GLY A 937 15.20 -16.31 -25.24
CA GLY A 937 14.38 -15.51 -24.33
C GLY A 937 14.14 -16.21 -22.99
N ASN A 938 14.40 -15.48 -21.91
CA ASN A 938 14.19 -15.94 -20.53
C ASN A 938 12.94 -15.35 -19.88
N TRP A 939 12.47 -14.21 -20.39
CA TRP A 939 11.34 -13.45 -19.82
C TRP A 939 10.12 -13.33 -20.75
N GLY A 940 10.29 -13.68 -22.02
CA GLY A 940 9.23 -13.72 -23.04
C GLY A 940 9.46 -14.90 -23.98
N VAL A 941 8.38 -15.42 -24.57
CA VAL A 941 8.37 -16.63 -25.42
C VAL A 941 8.74 -16.27 -26.87
N CYS A 942 9.89 -16.65 -27.42
CA CYS A 942 11.18 -17.02 -26.85
C CYS A 942 12.26 -16.38 -27.73
N PHE A 943 12.46 -16.92 -28.93
CA PHE A 943 13.49 -16.46 -29.85
C PHE A 943 13.09 -15.20 -30.58
N THR A 944 11.80 -15.00 -30.90
CA THR A 944 11.33 -13.73 -31.50
C THR A 944 11.56 -12.55 -30.55
N TYR A 945 11.21 -12.74 -29.28
CA TYR A 945 11.42 -11.79 -28.19
C TYR A 945 12.91 -11.44 -28.00
N ALA A 946 13.75 -12.43 -27.73
CA ALA A 946 15.16 -12.20 -27.47
C ALA A 946 15.93 -11.68 -28.69
N THR A 947 15.56 -12.09 -29.90
CA THR A 947 16.19 -11.57 -31.13
C THR A 947 15.83 -10.11 -31.37
N TRP A 948 14.63 -9.67 -31.00
CA TRP A 948 14.30 -8.24 -30.97
C TRP A 948 15.23 -7.46 -30.04
N PHE A 949 15.41 -7.89 -28.79
CA PHE A 949 16.39 -7.25 -27.89
C PHE A 949 17.82 -7.28 -28.46
N GLY A 950 18.26 -8.41 -29.02
CA GLY A 950 19.60 -8.50 -29.65
C GLY A 950 19.79 -7.47 -30.76
N CYS A 951 18.79 -7.31 -31.64
CA CYS A 951 18.82 -6.33 -32.73
C CYS A 951 18.74 -4.88 -32.23
N GLU A 952 17.96 -4.57 -31.20
CA GLU A 952 17.90 -3.23 -30.59
C GLU A 952 19.25 -2.78 -30.01
N ALA A 953 19.96 -3.67 -29.32
CA ALA A 953 21.28 -3.34 -28.79
C ALA A 953 22.33 -3.13 -29.88
N LEU A 954 22.27 -3.92 -30.96
CA LEU A 954 23.13 -3.70 -32.13
C LEU A 954 22.83 -2.33 -32.75
N ALA A 955 21.55 -2.01 -32.96
CA ALA A 955 21.12 -0.74 -33.53
C ALA A 955 21.52 0.46 -32.67
N ALA A 956 21.42 0.36 -31.33
CA ALA A 956 21.87 1.40 -30.41
C ALA A 956 23.37 1.69 -30.51
N MET A 957 24.15 0.72 -30.98
CA MET A 957 25.59 0.79 -31.20
C MET A 957 25.94 0.98 -32.69
N ASP A 958 24.99 1.45 -33.49
CA ASP A 958 25.12 1.75 -34.92
C ASP A 958 25.52 0.52 -35.78
N GLU A 959 25.11 -0.67 -35.34
CA GLU A 959 25.26 -1.94 -36.07
C GLU A 959 23.92 -2.42 -36.67
N GLY A 960 23.95 -2.75 -37.95
CA GLY A 960 22.82 -3.29 -38.70
C GLY A 960 23.26 -4.27 -39.78
N VAL A 961 22.34 -4.72 -40.63
CA VAL A 961 22.60 -5.74 -41.66
C VAL A 961 23.66 -5.31 -42.68
N ALA A 962 23.81 -4.01 -42.90
CA ALA A 962 24.82 -3.44 -43.79
C ALA A 962 26.27 -3.70 -43.29
N ASN A 963 26.50 -3.65 -41.97
CA ASN A 963 27.85 -3.65 -41.40
C ASN A 963 28.12 -4.74 -40.35
N SER A 964 27.12 -5.51 -39.92
CA SER A 964 27.25 -6.51 -38.85
C SER A 964 26.81 -7.91 -39.27
N VAL A 965 27.71 -8.89 -39.13
CA VAL A 965 27.42 -10.32 -39.35
C VAL A 965 26.36 -10.82 -38.35
N CYS A 966 26.42 -10.29 -37.12
CA CYS A 966 25.50 -10.60 -36.04
C CYS A 966 24.07 -10.22 -36.44
N ALA A 967 23.87 -8.99 -36.93
CA ALA A 967 22.58 -8.51 -37.43
C ALA A 967 22.07 -9.28 -38.65
N ARG A 968 22.96 -9.61 -39.61
CA ARG A 968 22.58 -10.42 -40.79
C ARG A 968 22.08 -11.80 -40.41
N SER A 969 22.75 -12.45 -39.46
CA SER A 969 22.38 -13.80 -39.01
C SER A 969 21.05 -13.78 -38.25
N ALA A 970 20.83 -12.76 -37.41
CA ALA A 970 19.56 -12.54 -36.72
C ALA A 970 18.39 -12.30 -37.68
N ALA A 971 18.59 -11.45 -38.70
CA ALA A 971 17.58 -11.23 -39.73
C ALA A 971 17.30 -12.51 -40.54
N ALA A 972 18.33 -13.26 -40.93
CA ALA A 972 18.18 -14.53 -41.64
C ALA A 972 17.40 -15.57 -40.82
N PHE A 973 17.66 -15.66 -39.51
CA PHE A 973 16.88 -16.51 -38.60
C PHE A 973 15.39 -16.16 -38.63
N LEU A 974 15.05 -14.89 -38.40
CA LEU A 974 13.65 -14.45 -38.35
C LEU A 974 12.95 -14.66 -39.70
N LEU A 975 13.58 -14.29 -40.80
CA LEU A 975 13.02 -14.47 -42.15
C LEU A 975 12.76 -15.95 -42.47
N GLY A 976 13.65 -16.84 -42.02
CA GLY A 976 13.45 -18.29 -42.14
C GLY A 976 12.25 -18.84 -41.33
N LYS A 977 11.67 -18.05 -40.43
CA LYS A 977 10.49 -18.38 -39.63
C LYS A 977 9.24 -17.61 -40.01
N GLN A 978 9.28 -16.70 -40.98
CA GLN A 978 8.08 -15.97 -41.41
C GLN A 978 7.03 -16.92 -42.00
N ARG A 979 5.75 -16.68 -41.70
CA ARG A 979 4.60 -17.45 -42.20
C ARG A 979 4.09 -16.91 -43.53
N ALA A 980 3.25 -17.69 -44.21
CA ALA A 980 2.67 -17.31 -45.50
C ALA A 980 1.77 -16.06 -45.42
N ASP A 981 1.14 -15.82 -44.26
CA ASP A 981 0.36 -14.61 -44.00
C ASP A 981 1.24 -13.39 -43.66
N GLY A 982 2.56 -13.58 -43.54
CA GLY A 982 3.53 -12.53 -43.21
C GLY A 982 3.85 -12.39 -41.73
N GLY A 983 3.20 -13.16 -40.85
CA GLY A 983 3.43 -13.11 -39.40
C GLY A 983 4.43 -14.14 -38.88
N TRP A 984 4.54 -14.22 -37.56
CA TRP A 984 5.29 -15.20 -36.78
C TRP A 984 4.43 -15.70 -35.63
N GLY A 985 4.58 -16.96 -35.23
CA GLY A 985 3.86 -17.51 -34.09
C GLY A 985 4.68 -18.56 -33.36
N GLU A 986 5.03 -18.29 -32.11
CA GLU A 986 5.93 -19.12 -31.32
C GLU A 986 5.16 -19.79 -30.16
N SER A 987 5.34 -21.11 -30.00
CA SER A 987 4.75 -21.86 -28.89
C SER A 987 5.61 -21.72 -27.63
N TYR A 988 4.99 -21.76 -26.45
CA TYR A 988 5.68 -21.80 -25.15
C TYR A 988 6.67 -22.97 -25.03
N LEU A 989 6.46 -24.05 -25.79
CA LEU A 989 7.39 -25.18 -25.89
C LEU A 989 8.78 -24.76 -26.35
N SER A 990 8.90 -23.62 -27.05
CA SER A 990 10.19 -23.08 -27.46
C SER A 990 11.12 -22.77 -26.27
N CYS A 991 10.54 -22.38 -25.13
CA CYS A 991 11.27 -22.15 -23.89
C CYS A 991 11.72 -23.46 -23.25
N GLN A 992 10.81 -24.45 -23.17
CA GLN A 992 11.10 -25.76 -22.57
C GLN A 992 12.16 -26.54 -23.37
N ASP A 993 11.98 -26.62 -24.69
CA ASP A 993 12.84 -27.40 -25.59
C ASP A 993 14.09 -26.62 -26.04
N LYS A 994 14.14 -25.31 -25.79
CA LYS A 994 15.21 -24.39 -26.19
C LYS A 994 15.52 -24.41 -27.69
N VAL A 995 14.48 -24.61 -28.49
CA VAL A 995 14.48 -24.56 -29.95
C VAL A 995 13.20 -23.88 -30.42
N TYR A 996 13.21 -23.21 -31.57
CA TYR A 996 12.01 -22.55 -32.07
C TYR A 996 10.92 -23.58 -32.41
N SER A 997 9.80 -23.50 -31.71
CA SER A 997 8.61 -24.34 -31.92
C SER A 997 7.46 -23.47 -32.44
N GLN A 998 7.03 -23.73 -33.68
CA GLN A 998 5.94 -23.01 -34.33
C GLN A 998 4.59 -23.33 -33.65
N LEU A 999 3.71 -22.34 -33.55
CA LEU A 999 2.35 -22.55 -33.04
C LEU A 999 1.56 -23.57 -33.90
N PRO A 1000 0.73 -24.42 -33.27
CA PRO A 1000 -0.11 -25.39 -33.99
C PRO A 1000 -0.99 -24.75 -35.07
N GLY A 1001 -1.12 -25.44 -36.21
CA GLY A 1001 -1.91 -24.96 -37.35
C GLY A 1001 -1.26 -23.83 -38.16
N ASP A 1002 0.06 -23.63 -38.00
CA ASP A 1002 0.85 -22.60 -38.69
C ASP A 1002 0.33 -21.17 -38.47
N LYS A 1003 -0.28 -20.93 -37.29
CA LYS A 1003 -0.90 -19.65 -36.94
C LYS A 1003 0.13 -18.59 -36.59
N SER A 1004 -0.12 -17.36 -37.03
CA SER A 1004 0.62 -16.17 -36.59
C SER A 1004 0.06 -15.60 -35.28
N HIS A 1005 0.94 -14.97 -34.52
CA HIS A 1005 0.70 -14.35 -33.23
C HIS A 1005 1.03 -12.86 -33.30
N ALA A 1006 0.12 -11.98 -32.89
CA ALA A 1006 0.27 -10.53 -32.99
C ALA A 1006 1.54 -10.04 -32.29
N VAL A 1007 1.78 -10.50 -31.06
CA VAL A 1007 2.97 -10.14 -30.27
C VAL A 1007 4.28 -10.64 -30.91
N ASN A 1008 4.40 -11.94 -31.24
CA ASN A 1008 5.63 -12.44 -31.89
C ASN A 1008 5.88 -11.78 -33.26
N THR A 1009 4.82 -11.49 -34.01
CA THR A 1009 4.90 -10.76 -35.30
C THR A 1009 5.42 -9.34 -35.09
N ALA A 1010 4.93 -8.64 -34.06
CA ALA A 1010 5.39 -7.31 -33.72
C ALA A 1010 6.87 -7.31 -33.29
N TRP A 1011 7.31 -8.26 -32.46
CA TRP A 1011 8.73 -8.40 -32.09
C TRP A 1011 9.61 -8.68 -33.30
N ALA A 1012 9.23 -9.61 -34.18
CA ALA A 1012 9.99 -9.91 -35.39
C ALA A 1012 10.08 -8.68 -36.32
N LEU A 1013 8.99 -7.93 -36.48
CA LEU A 1013 8.97 -6.68 -37.25
C LEU A 1013 9.89 -5.62 -36.63
N LEU A 1014 9.81 -5.40 -35.32
CA LEU A 1014 10.70 -4.48 -34.60
C LEU A 1014 12.17 -4.88 -34.75
N ALA A 1015 12.49 -6.17 -34.60
CA ALA A 1015 13.84 -6.70 -34.78
C ALA A 1015 14.41 -6.40 -36.18
N LEU A 1016 13.62 -6.68 -37.24
CA LEU A 1016 14.01 -6.42 -38.63
C LEU A 1016 14.16 -4.91 -38.92
N LEU A 1017 13.31 -4.07 -38.31
CA LEU A 1017 13.42 -2.61 -38.40
C LEU A 1017 14.68 -2.10 -37.69
N ALA A 1018 14.97 -2.57 -36.48
CA ALA A 1018 16.17 -2.23 -35.72
C ALA A 1018 17.45 -2.67 -36.45
N ALA A 1019 17.44 -3.87 -37.04
CA ALA A 1019 18.55 -4.38 -37.83
C ALA A 1019 18.78 -3.62 -39.16
N GLY A 1020 17.89 -2.70 -39.55
CA GLY A 1020 18.00 -1.97 -40.82
C GLY A 1020 17.61 -2.81 -42.05
N TYR A 1021 16.90 -3.92 -41.88
CA TYR A 1021 16.60 -4.84 -42.99
C TYR A 1021 15.67 -4.23 -44.06
N HIS A 1022 14.87 -3.23 -43.69
CA HIS A 1022 14.00 -2.48 -44.60
C HIS A 1022 14.76 -1.78 -45.74
N GLU A 1023 16.04 -1.46 -45.55
CA GLU A 1023 16.91 -0.90 -46.59
C GLU A 1023 17.40 -1.95 -47.59
N VAL A 1024 17.32 -3.24 -47.22
CA VAL A 1024 17.72 -4.39 -48.05
C VAL A 1024 16.52 -4.95 -48.80
N ASP A 1025 15.48 -5.37 -48.08
CA ASP A 1025 14.22 -5.83 -48.66
C ASP A 1025 13.04 -5.51 -47.72
N ARG A 1026 12.15 -4.64 -48.20
CA ARG A 1026 10.95 -4.23 -47.47
C ARG A 1026 9.82 -5.26 -47.48
N LYS A 1027 9.79 -6.21 -48.43
CA LYS A 1027 8.63 -7.09 -48.64
C LYS A 1027 8.25 -7.92 -47.39
N PRO A 1028 9.21 -8.50 -46.64
CA PRO A 1028 8.90 -9.21 -45.40
C PRO A 1028 8.25 -8.31 -44.34
N LEU A 1029 8.70 -7.06 -44.24
CA LEU A 1029 8.18 -6.08 -43.28
C LEU A 1029 6.79 -5.58 -43.68
N ASP A 1030 6.58 -5.33 -44.98
CA ASP A 1030 5.27 -4.99 -45.54
C ASP A 1030 4.25 -6.09 -45.23
N ALA A 1031 4.65 -7.36 -45.35
CA ALA A 1031 3.81 -8.51 -45.02
C ALA A 1031 3.48 -8.61 -43.52
N ALA A 1032 4.47 -8.36 -42.66
CA ALA A 1032 4.29 -8.32 -41.21
C ALA A 1032 3.31 -7.21 -40.78
N ALA A 1033 3.48 -6.00 -41.33
CA ALA A 1033 2.58 -4.87 -41.06
C ALA A 1033 1.15 -5.18 -41.50
N ARG A 1034 0.95 -5.78 -42.68
CA ARG A 1034 -0.37 -6.24 -43.11
C ARG A 1034 -0.95 -7.30 -42.17
N CYS A 1035 -0.14 -8.24 -41.69
CA CYS A 1035 -0.59 -9.25 -40.74
C CYS A 1035 -1.15 -8.60 -39.47
N LEU A 1036 -0.43 -7.64 -38.88
CA LEU A 1036 -0.89 -6.91 -37.69
C LEU A 1036 -2.18 -6.13 -37.93
N ILE A 1037 -2.31 -5.47 -39.08
CA ILE A 1037 -3.53 -4.73 -39.45
C ILE A 1037 -4.72 -5.68 -39.63
N ARG A 1038 -4.52 -6.85 -40.23
CA ARG A 1038 -5.59 -7.86 -40.39
C ARG A 1038 -6.02 -8.50 -39.07
N LEU A 1039 -5.10 -8.62 -38.12
CA LEU A 1039 -5.39 -9.14 -36.78
C LEU A 1039 -6.10 -8.11 -35.90
N GLN A 1040 -6.08 -6.82 -36.25
CA GLN A 1040 -6.74 -5.78 -35.47
C GLN A 1040 -8.26 -5.96 -35.53
N GLU A 1041 -8.90 -5.94 -34.38
CA GLU A 1041 -10.35 -6.04 -34.25
C GLU A 1041 -11.02 -4.71 -34.61
N ALA A 1042 -12.33 -4.75 -34.88
CA ALA A 1042 -13.09 -3.55 -35.26
C ALA A 1042 -13.01 -2.43 -34.20
N GLY A 1043 -12.88 -2.80 -32.92
CA GLY A 1043 -12.69 -1.87 -31.81
C GLY A 1043 -11.29 -1.25 -31.75
N GLY A 1044 -10.30 -1.77 -32.48
CA GLY A 1044 -8.90 -1.33 -32.39
C GLY A 1044 -8.04 -2.16 -31.42
N ASP A 1045 -8.65 -3.07 -30.66
CA ASP A 1045 -7.92 -4.10 -29.90
C ASP A 1045 -7.25 -5.12 -30.84
N TRP A 1046 -6.42 -5.98 -30.26
CA TRP A 1046 -5.95 -7.21 -30.88
C TRP A 1046 -6.40 -8.40 -30.05
N PRO A 1047 -6.68 -9.54 -30.70
CA PRO A 1047 -7.21 -10.71 -30.03
C PRO A 1047 -6.21 -11.24 -28.99
N GLN A 1048 -6.73 -11.70 -27.86
CA GLN A 1048 -5.93 -12.54 -26.97
C GLN A 1048 -5.61 -13.86 -27.68
N GLN A 1049 -4.33 -14.21 -27.71
CA GLN A 1049 -3.83 -15.44 -28.29
C GLN A 1049 -3.10 -16.25 -27.21
N HIS A 1050 -2.09 -17.01 -27.59
CA HIS A 1050 -1.30 -17.82 -26.66
C HIS A 1050 -0.50 -16.95 -25.69
N ILE A 1051 -0.09 -17.55 -24.58
CA ILE A 1051 0.71 -16.90 -23.54
C ILE A 1051 2.08 -16.45 -24.07
N SER A 1052 2.49 -15.23 -23.73
CA SER A 1052 3.71 -14.61 -24.28
C SER A 1052 4.85 -14.44 -23.28
N GLY A 1053 4.59 -14.58 -21.98
CA GLY A 1053 5.59 -14.47 -20.92
C GLY A 1053 6.07 -15.81 -20.43
N VAL A 1054 7.31 -15.85 -19.93
CA VAL A 1054 7.92 -17.03 -19.31
C VAL A 1054 8.85 -16.59 -18.18
N PHE A 1055 9.03 -17.43 -17.17
CA PHE A 1055 10.14 -17.33 -16.23
C PHE A 1055 10.68 -18.72 -15.89
N ASN A 1056 11.98 -18.78 -15.59
CA ASN A 1056 12.71 -20.00 -15.24
C ASN A 1056 12.43 -21.18 -16.19
N ARG A 1057 12.28 -20.87 -17.49
CA ARG A 1057 12.12 -21.77 -18.65
C ARG A 1057 10.80 -22.53 -18.74
N ASN A 1058 10.27 -22.97 -17.62
CA ASN A 1058 9.20 -23.96 -17.57
C ASN A 1058 7.85 -23.39 -17.11
N CYS A 1059 7.80 -22.14 -16.62
CA CYS A 1059 6.57 -21.54 -16.13
C CYS A 1059 6.16 -20.33 -16.98
N MET A 1060 4.94 -20.37 -17.51
CA MET A 1060 4.41 -19.31 -18.37
C MET A 1060 3.60 -18.31 -17.56
N ILE A 1061 3.63 -17.05 -18.00
CA ILE A 1061 2.95 -15.92 -17.36
C ILE A 1061 2.32 -15.01 -18.41
N THR A 1062 1.13 -14.49 -18.11
CA THR A 1062 0.38 -13.61 -19.00
C THR A 1062 0.97 -12.21 -18.96
N TYR A 1063 1.16 -11.57 -20.12
CA TYR A 1063 1.33 -10.12 -20.24
C TYR A 1063 0.16 -9.57 -21.03
N ALA A 1064 -0.96 -9.24 -20.36
CA ALA A 1064 -2.22 -8.92 -21.04
C ALA A 1064 -2.10 -7.76 -22.03
N ASN A 1065 -1.27 -6.77 -21.70
CA ASN A 1065 -1.10 -5.53 -22.44
C ASN A 1065 -0.19 -5.65 -23.69
N TYR A 1066 0.56 -6.75 -23.82
CA TYR A 1066 1.50 -6.94 -24.94
C TYR A 1066 0.83 -6.92 -26.31
N ARG A 1067 -0.40 -7.44 -26.40
CA ARG A 1067 -1.16 -7.46 -27.65
C ARG A 1067 -1.60 -6.08 -28.12
N ASN A 1068 -1.59 -5.07 -27.26
CA ASN A 1068 -1.84 -3.69 -27.64
C ASN A 1068 -0.52 -2.94 -27.85
N ILE A 1069 0.38 -3.00 -26.86
CA ILE A 1069 1.65 -2.26 -26.84
C ILE A 1069 2.48 -2.59 -28.09
N PHE A 1070 2.75 -3.87 -28.35
CA PHE A 1070 3.71 -4.24 -29.38
C PHE A 1070 3.20 -4.02 -30.81
N PRO A 1071 1.94 -4.33 -31.18
CA PRO A 1071 1.42 -3.96 -32.49
C PRO A 1071 1.42 -2.45 -32.74
N ILE A 1072 1.06 -1.64 -31.74
CA ILE A 1072 1.17 -0.16 -31.83
C ILE A 1072 2.62 0.24 -32.10
N TRP A 1073 3.56 -0.30 -31.32
CA TRP A 1073 4.98 0.02 -31.46
C TRP A 1073 5.54 -0.36 -32.83
N ALA A 1074 5.30 -1.60 -33.26
CA ALA A 1074 5.81 -2.13 -34.51
C ALA A 1074 5.24 -1.40 -35.73
N LEU A 1075 3.94 -1.10 -35.74
CA LEU A 1075 3.31 -0.30 -36.80
C LEU A 1075 3.77 1.16 -36.77
N GLY A 1076 4.04 1.73 -35.59
CA GLY A 1076 4.59 3.07 -35.43
C GLY A 1076 6.00 3.19 -36.03
N GLU A 1077 6.89 2.27 -35.65
CA GLU A 1077 8.25 2.18 -36.20
C GLU A 1077 8.24 1.91 -37.71
N TYR A 1078 7.37 1.01 -38.18
CA TYR A 1078 7.19 0.75 -39.61
C TYR A 1078 6.76 2.00 -40.38
N ARG A 1079 5.76 2.74 -39.87
CA ARG A 1079 5.30 4.00 -40.47
C ARG A 1079 6.41 5.06 -40.54
N SER A 1080 7.21 5.16 -39.48
CA SER A 1080 8.31 6.12 -39.38
C SER A 1080 9.47 5.77 -40.32
N LYS A 1081 9.97 4.53 -40.27
CA LYS A 1081 11.19 4.09 -40.98
C LYS A 1081 10.94 3.64 -42.42
N VAL A 1082 9.83 2.97 -42.71
CA VAL A 1082 9.55 2.40 -44.04
C VAL A 1082 8.72 3.34 -44.91
N LEU A 1083 7.70 3.98 -44.33
CA LEU A 1083 6.81 4.88 -45.07
C LEU A 1083 7.26 6.35 -45.04
N GLY A 1084 8.34 6.67 -44.29
CA GLY A 1084 8.94 8.01 -44.25
C GLY A 1084 8.07 9.06 -43.56
N GLN A 1085 7.10 8.66 -42.73
CA GLN A 1085 6.17 9.57 -42.07
C GLN A 1085 6.44 9.64 -40.56
N LYS A 1086 7.26 10.61 -40.14
CA LYS A 1086 7.46 10.96 -38.72
C LYS A 1086 6.36 11.87 -38.21
#